data_AF-A0A2E7Y600-F1
#
_entry.id   AF-A0A2E7Y600-F1
#
_cell.length_a   1.000
_cell.length_b   1.000
_cell.length_c   1.000
_cell.angle_alpha   90.00
_cell.angle_beta   90.00
_cell.angle_gamma   90.00
#
_symmetry.space_group_name_H-M   'P 1'
#
loop_
_entity.id
_entity.type
_entity.pdbx_description
1 polymer ?
#
loop_
_entity_poly.entity_id
_entity_poly.type
_entity_poly.pdbx_seq_one_letter_code
_entity_poly.pdbx_strand_id
1 'polypeptide(L)'
;MRGLIRCGSLLAAVVSFWGTSPASADDADAFFDDSVVQEIRIWFDDPDWYDTLYNSHASDPEDPYFACRFESGDTVIDPCGVRMKGNSSFGVPTIKKSFKFDFDEFDEDNPDLHFVGIKKLSLNNSFKDPTMLREKLFHEFVSAYMPTIRVVHCRLYINDEYWGLYSAVEQVNKDFVQSRFGGGEDGNLYKCESSGGAGFGSNLSWIDDDPTSYWNTYELETNETDFDYSGLVEFIDALNNTSVADRPAAIEPLADVDAMLHAIALNCLFVNLDAYNGSAHNYYVYDRDDTGQFTHVFWDANEAFGSFRMGMPPSEDARELEAFWLPMAPPPGGAEPRPLMERLWDVNQYNRAYLRHLARFLREGFDIATFQPRITELADLIRADVYADVNKQYSNADFEQNLVSDVGWGGGLVYGLESFIDHRALFLDAHLDGFASRSDLQLNELMSVNTTTMADEHGDFDPWIEVYNLGPGMVGTYNVYVTDDVGQPDKWQLPGESVDDGEFSVYWMDGESAEGPAHASFTLDASGGELHFYKKSGSTFTLIDSVTYPSLDEDVSWGRGYEEEADWEVNAEPTPGEANVRSLPDYEGVLFINEFMADNETTIADEAGEFEDWIELYNASEEDLDLGGLYMTDDLLEPTMWVIPDGTTIGAGGYLLIWADSDAEDGPLHADFKLGAGGEEIGLYAADGVTLIDSIVFGDQAEDVSMGRIPDGGDDWQYLSTPTPEAANVADPPEIPEIYVNELMADNETTIADEAGDFDDWFEIYNPGDEDIDLGGLFMTDDLSDPGAWQAPDGLIVPAEGFLLIWADDDAEEGDNHATFKFSAGGEEVAIYASDGVTLIDHFEFGAQEPDISYGRLIDGGPDLDYLSTATPGESNEGADPCSGDLDGDGTVGVDDLLSLIAVWGTPDGDIDGDGTTGVDDLLLLISLWGDC
;
A
#
# COMPACT_ATOMS: atom_id res chain seq x y z
N MET A 1 -0.41 21.04 -34.37
CA MET A 1 -1.55 21.63 -33.64
C MET A 1 -2.85 21.36 -34.39
N ARG A 2 -3.43 20.17 -34.16
CA ARG A 2 -4.83 19.90 -34.50
C ARG A 2 -5.68 20.76 -33.56
N GLY A 3 -6.64 21.49 -34.12
CA GLY A 3 -7.40 22.51 -33.41
C GLY A 3 -8.52 21.88 -32.59
N LEU A 4 -8.58 22.23 -31.31
CA LEU A 4 -9.72 22.04 -30.42
C LEU A 4 -11.06 22.29 -31.14
N ILE A 5 -11.82 21.24 -31.34
CA ILE A 5 -13.29 21.26 -31.26
C ILE A 5 -13.68 20.02 -30.45
N ARG A 6 -13.49 20.11 -29.13
CA ARG A 6 -14.11 19.23 -28.14
C ARG A 6 -15.57 19.65 -27.98
N CYS A 7 -16.50 18.71 -28.02
CA CYS A 7 -17.87 18.95 -27.56
C CYS A 7 -17.95 18.54 -26.09
N GLY A 8 -18.28 19.48 -25.20
CA GLY A 8 -18.99 19.15 -23.95
C GLY A 8 -18.20 18.67 -22.73
N SER A 9 -17.38 19.54 -22.13
CA SER A 9 -17.23 19.70 -20.67
C SER A 9 -16.99 18.47 -19.77
N LEU A 10 -15.72 18.29 -19.38
CA LEU A 10 -15.34 18.29 -17.97
C LEU A 10 -14.05 19.10 -17.80
N LEU A 11 -14.07 20.00 -16.81
CA LEU A 11 -12.84 20.48 -16.17
C LEU A 11 -12.22 19.25 -15.50
N ALA A 12 -11.46 18.46 -16.25
CA ALA A 12 -10.50 17.55 -15.64
C ALA A 12 -9.55 18.44 -14.86
N ALA A 13 -9.47 18.23 -13.54
CA ALA A 13 -8.32 18.67 -12.78
C ALA A 13 -7.07 18.27 -13.59
N VAL A 14 -6.10 19.17 -13.71
CA VAL A 14 -4.79 18.78 -14.22
C VAL A 14 -4.19 17.88 -13.16
N VAL A 15 -4.54 16.59 -13.20
CA VAL A 15 -3.77 15.55 -12.54
C VAL A 15 -2.42 15.58 -13.25
N SER A 16 -1.36 15.79 -12.48
CA SER A 16 0.00 15.76 -13.01
C SER A 16 0.27 14.35 -13.52
N PHE A 17 0.46 14.18 -14.84
CA PHE A 17 1.02 12.94 -15.40
C PHE A 17 2.37 12.61 -14.76
N TRP A 18 3.08 13.64 -14.31
CA TRP A 18 4.34 13.54 -13.57
C TRP A 18 4.04 13.18 -12.12
N GLY A 19 4.02 11.88 -11.86
CA GLY A 19 3.95 11.24 -10.55
C GLY A 19 4.56 9.84 -10.72
N THR A 20 5.27 9.36 -9.71
CA THR A 20 5.70 7.96 -9.68
C THR A 20 4.44 7.08 -9.65
N SER A 21 4.33 6.10 -10.54
CA SER A 21 3.47 4.94 -10.24
C SER A 21 3.85 4.41 -8.87
N PRO A 22 2.89 3.89 -8.09
CA PRO A 22 3.19 3.32 -6.78
C PRO A 22 4.00 2.04 -7.02
N ALA A 23 5.33 2.16 -7.02
CA ALA A 23 6.10 1.12 -6.34
C ALA A 23 5.67 1.17 -4.87
N SER A 24 5.66 0.03 -4.17
CA SER A 24 5.35 0.03 -2.74
C SER A 24 6.22 1.08 -2.05
N ALA A 25 5.62 1.82 -1.12
CA ALA A 25 6.36 2.88 -0.45
C ALA A 25 7.53 2.23 0.29
N ASP A 26 8.76 2.51 -0.15
CA ASP A 26 9.94 1.91 0.45
C ASP A 26 10.72 2.94 1.28
N ASP A 27 11.59 2.45 2.17
CA ASP A 27 12.42 3.28 3.05
C ASP A 27 13.18 4.40 2.33
N ALA A 28 13.43 4.23 1.02
CA ALA A 28 14.19 5.15 0.20
C ALA A 28 13.37 6.24 -0.48
N ASP A 29 12.03 6.19 -0.42
CA ASP A 29 11.18 7.15 -1.13
C ASP A 29 11.45 8.59 -0.72
N ALA A 30 11.68 8.84 0.57
CA ALA A 30 12.03 10.16 1.06
C ALA A 30 13.35 10.68 0.46
N PHE A 31 14.30 9.79 0.16
CA PHE A 31 15.54 10.16 -0.52
C PHE A 31 15.31 10.43 -2.02
N PHE A 32 14.38 9.72 -2.65
CA PHE A 32 14.01 9.93 -4.04
C PHE A 32 12.91 10.98 -4.27
N ASP A 33 12.58 11.79 -3.25
CA ASP A 33 11.79 13.01 -3.40
C ASP A 33 12.49 13.98 -4.35
N ASP A 34 11.86 14.22 -5.50
CA ASP A 34 12.37 15.10 -6.56
C ASP A 34 11.88 16.55 -6.47
N SER A 35 11.10 16.89 -5.44
CA SER A 35 10.73 18.27 -5.12
C SER A 35 11.90 19.06 -4.52
N VAL A 36 12.96 18.38 -4.10
CA VAL A 36 14.17 18.95 -3.49
C VAL A 36 15.44 18.44 -4.16
N VAL A 37 16.52 19.22 -4.05
CA VAL A 37 17.87 18.74 -4.41
C VAL A 37 18.51 18.14 -3.17
N GLN A 38 18.70 16.82 -3.19
CA GLN A 38 19.28 16.05 -2.09
C GLN A 38 20.70 16.54 -1.76
N GLU A 39 21.16 16.33 -0.53
CA GLU A 39 22.53 16.65 -0.12
C GLU A 39 23.25 15.37 0.29
N ILE A 40 24.41 15.13 -0.32
CA ILE A 40 25.29 14.00 0.01
C ILE A 40 26.65 14.57 0.37
N ARG A 41 27.17 14.16 1.52
CA ARG A 41 28.50 14.52 1.99
C ARG A 41 29.33 13.26 2.16
N ILE A 42 30.55 13.31 1.65
CA ILE A 42 31.52 12.23 1.83
C ILE A 42 32.86 12.75 2.36
N TRP A 43 33.51 11.95 3.20
CA TRP A 43 34.84 12.25 3.72
C TRP A 43 35.80 11.09 3.51
N PHE A 44 37.03 11.45 3.13
CA PHE A 44 38.13 10.51 2.97
C PHE A 44 39.23 10.83 3.96
N ASP A 45 39.68 9.80 4.68
CA ASP A 45 40.88 9.88 5.50
C ASP A 45 42.16 9.94 4.65
N ASP A 46 42.13 9.39 3.43
CA ASP A 46 43.24 9.47 2.49
C ASP A 46 43.35 10.88 1.89
N PRO A 47 44.44 11.64 2.16
CA PRO A 47 44.62 12.95 1.56
C PRO A 47 44.82 12.90 0.03
N ASP A 48 45.19 11.73 -0.52
CA ASP A 48 45.38 11.49 -1.95
C ASP A 48 44.19 10.72 -2.58
N TRP A 49 43.02 10.69 -1.91
CA TRP A 49 41.84 9.89 -2.29
C TRP A 49 41.48 9.96 -3.78
N TYR A 50 41.56 11.13 -4.41
CA TYR A 50 41.16 11.30 -5.80
C TYR A 50 42.08 10.51 -6.73
N ASP A 51 43.40 10.62 -6.54
CA ASP A 51 44.38 9.89 -7.35
C ASP A 51 44.29 8.38 -7.05
N THR A 52 43.99 8.00 -5.80
CA THR A 52 43.74 6.60 -5.41
C THR A 52 42.57 6.01 -6.21
N LEU A 53 41.39 6.62 -6.12
CA LEU A 53 40.19 6.17 -6.85
C LEU A 53 40.39 6.22 -8.37
N TYR A 54 40.98 7.30 -8.89
CA TYR A 54 41.20 7.46 -10.32
C TYR A 54 42.15 6.39 -10.88
N ASN A 55 43.28 6.15 -10.20
CA ASN A 55 44.26 5.17 -10.67
C ASN A 55 43.76 3.73 -10.53
N SER A 56 42.95 3.44 -9.50
CA SER A 56 42.23 2.17 -9.37
C SER A 56 41.38 1.94 -10.62
N HIS A 57 40.40 2.82 -10.87
CA HIS A 57 39.48 2.63 -11.99
C HIS A 57 40.16 2.67 -13.36
N ALA A 58 41.20 3.48 -13.52
CA ALA A 58 41.89 3.62 -14.81
C ALA A 58 42.85 2.47 -15.14
N SER A 59 43.28 1.64 -14.18
CA SER A 59 44.42 0.74 -14.38
C SER A 59 44.40 -0.56 -13.59
N ASP A 60 43.58 -0.65 -12.54
CA ASP A 60 43.41 -1.87 -11.76
C ASP A 60 42.25 -2.71 -12.33
N PRO A 61 42.50 -3.93 -12.82
CA PRO A 61 41.42 -4.80 -13.30
C PRO A 61 40.48 -5.29 -12.19
N GLU A 62 40.88 -5.26 -10.92
CA GLU A 62 39.99 -5.61 -9.80
C GLU A 62 39.05 -4.46 -9.43
N ASP A 63 39.48 -3.21 -9.68
CA ASP A 63 38.79 -1.96 -9.35
C ASP A 63 38.01 -2.00 -8.01
N PRO A 64 38.71 -2.22 -6.88
CA PRO A 64 38.08 -2.42 -5.57
C PRO A 64 37.40 -1.15 -5.05
N TYR A 65 36.51 -1.32 -4.07
CA TYR A 65 35.99 -0.22 -3.28
C TYR A 65 37.02 0.29 -2.26
N PHE A 66 36.90 1.57 -1.90
CA PHE A 66 37.70 2.23 -0.87
C PHE A 66 36.79 2.81 0.19
N ALA A 67 37.25 2.82 1.45
CA ALA A 67 36.45 3.31 2.56
C ALA A 67 36.26 4.84 2.48
N CYS A 68 35.04 5.29 2.71
CA CYS A 68 34.73 6.69 3.00
C CYS A 68 33.61 6.77 4.05
N ARG A 69 33.49 7.92 4.72
CA ARG A 69 32.29 8.24 5.49
C ARG A 69 31.26 8.85 4.56
N PHE A 70 30.02 8.37 4.61
CA PHE A 70 28.87 8.89 3.86
C PHE A 70 27.82 9.49 4.80
N GLU A 71 27.21 10.60 4.41
CA GLU A 71 26.14 11.27 5.13
C GLU A 71 25.12 11.86 4.14
N SER A 72 23.83 11.59 4.39
CA SER A 72 22.71 12.23 3.71
C SER A 72 21.49 12.22 4.62
N GLY A 73 20.82 13.36 4.76
CA GLY A 73 19.75 13.54 5.77
C GLY A 73 20.28 13.27 7.19
N ASP A 74 19.55 12.45 7.94
CA ASP A 74 19.94 12.02 9.28
C ASP A 74 20.79 10.72 9.29
N THR A 75 21.02 10.13 8.10
CA THR A 75 21.73 8.86 7.97
C THR A 75 23.22 9.06 7.76
N VAL A 76 24.04 8.40 8.59
CA VAL A 76 25.49 8.39 8.51
C VAL A 76 25.98 6.95 8.46
N ILE A 77 26.81 6.63 7.47
CA ILE A 77 27.47 5.32 7.33
C ILE A 77 28.98 5.54 7.29
N ASP A 78 29.71 4.92 8.23
CA ASP A 78 31.15 5.09 8.38
C ASP A 78 31.82 3.81 8.92
N PRO A 79 32.61 3.08 8.09
CA PRO A 79 32.86 3.31 6.66
C PRO A 79 31.77 2.71 5.76
N CYS A 80 31.54 3.31 4.59
CA CYS A 80 30.97 2.63 3.43
C CYS A 80 32.01 2.49 2.30
N GLY A 81 31.70 1.65 1.31
CA GLY A 81 32.51 1.49 0.10
C GLY A 81 32.20 2.55 -0.95
N VAL A 82 33.24 3.12 -1.57
CA VAL A 82 33.12 4.00 -2.73
C VAL A 82 34.19 3.70 -3.78
N ARG A 83 33.81 3.76 -5.06
CA ARG A 83 34.73 3.75 -6.21
C ARG A 83 34.26 4.68 -7.34
N MET A 84 35.14 4.98 -8.28
CA MET A 84 34.74 5.65 -9.52
C MET A 84 34.06 4.65 -10.47
N LYS A 85 33.15 5.13 -11.33
CA LYS A 85 32.45 4.29 -12.30
C LYS A 85 32.42 4.88 -13.72
N GLY A 86 32.05 4.01 -14.65
CA GLY A 86 31.69 4.35 -16.03
C GLY A 86 32.84 4.20 -17.01
N ASN A 87 32.54 3.96 -18.28
CA ASN A 87 33.56 3.82 -19.32
C ASN A 87 33.77 5.17 -20.05
N SER A 88 32.84 5.53 -20.93
CA SER A 88 32.90 6.79 -21.69
C SER A 88 32.82 8.03 -20.79
N SER A 89 31.97 7.99 -19.77
CA SER A 89 31.78 9.08 -18.79
C SER A 89 33.01 9.31 -17.90
N PHE A 90 33.79 8.26 -17.63
CA PHE A 90 35.08 8.37 -16.94
C PHE A 90 36.16 8.99 -17.83
N GLY A 91 36.16 8.69 -19.14
CA GLY A 91 37.14 9.19 -20.10
C GLY A 91 37.10 10.71 -20.37
N VAL A 92 36.08 11.42 -19.89
CA VAL A 92 35.93 12.87 -20.09
C VAL A 92 37.05 13.64 -19.40
N PRO A 93 37.67 14.66 -20.03
CA PRO A 93 38.78 15.43 -19.45
C PRO A 93 38.32 16.48 -18.42
N THR A 94 37.50 16.08 -17.45
CA THR A 94 37.13 16.85 -16.24
C THR A 94 37.51 16.08 -14.98
N ILE A 95 37.65 16.78 -13.85
CA ILE A 95 37.81 16.15 -12.53
C ILE A 95 36.50 15.55 -12.00
N LYS A 96 35.35 15.92 -12.60
CA LYS A 96 34.03 15.40 -12.22
C LYS A 96 33.82 13.98 -12.75
N LYS A 97 34.05 12.98 -11.89
CA LYS A 97 33.81 11.56 -12.18
C LYS A 97 32.54 11.08 -11.51
N SER A 98 31.93 10.04 -12.08
CA SER A 98 30.80 9.34 -11.45
C SER A 98 31.33 8.44 -10.32
N PHE A 99 30.51 8.26 -9.28
CA PHE A 99 30.82 7.41 -8.14
C PHE A 99 29.81 6.27 -8.03
N LYS A 100 30.22 5.13 -7.48
CA LYS A 100 29.36 4.04 -7.04
C LYS A 100 29.63 3.78 -5.57
N PHE A 101 28.56 3.68 -4.78
CA PHE A 101 28.58 3.35 -3.36
C PHE A 101 28.08 1.94 -3.12
N ASP A 102 28.65 1.29 -2.11
CA ASP A 102 28.30 -0.04 -1.62
C ASP A 102 28.31 0.05 -0.09
N PHE A 103 27.15 0.01 0.54
CA PHE A 103 27.00 0.47 1.92
C PHE A 103 27.47 -0.56 2.95
N ASP A 104 27.41 -1.85 2.64
CA ASP A 104 27.83 -2.97 3.48
C ASP A 104 29.27 -3.46 3.23
N GLU A 105 29.94 -2.99 2.16
CA GLU A 105 31.27 -3.46 1.71
C GLU A 105 32.34 -3.56 2.81
N PHE A 106 32.30 -2.67 3.82
CA PHE A 106 33.27 -2.63 4.91
C PHE A 106 32.68 -2.97 6.29
N ASP A 107 31.46 -3.49 6.34
CA ASP A 107 30.79 -3.95 7.57
C ASP A 107 30.52 -5.46 7.53
N GLU A 108 31.57 -6.26 7.76
CA GLU A 108 31.49 -7.73 7.76
C GLU A 108 30.51 -8.29 8.81
N ASP A 109 30.21 -7.51 9.86
CA ASP A 109 29.29 -7.91 10.93
C ASP A 109 27.82 -7.58 10.58
N ASN A 110 27.58 -6.76 9.54
CA ASN A 110 26.26 -6.39 9.04
C ASN A 110 26.21 -6.39 7.49
N PRO A 111 26.14 -7.58 6.85
CA PRO A 111 26.11 -7.72 5.39
C PRO A 111 24.82 -7.17 4.73
N ASP A 112 23.85 -6.75 5.54
CA ASP A 112 22.58 -6.17 5.13
C ASP A 112 22.49 -4.69 5.56
N LEU A 113 23.62 -4.00 5.65
CA LEU A 113 23.65 -2.56 5.90
C LEU A 113 23.16 -1.79 4.66
N HIS A 114 22.00 -1.14 4.79
CA HIS A 114 21.39 -0.34 3.73
C HIS A 114 21.36 1.16 4.11
N PHE A 115 21.51 2.03 3.11
CA PHE A 115 21.17 3.44 3.21
C PHE A 115 19.70 3.60 2.83
N VAL A 116 18.83 3.79 3.82
CA VAL A 116 17.37 3.98 3.63
C VAL A 116 16.79 2.92 2.68
N GLY A 117 17.01 1.63 2.97
CA GLY A 117 16.58 0.52 2.11
C GLY A 117 17.43 0.27 0.85
N ILE A 118 18.40 1.12 0.52
CA ILE A 118 19.27 0.96 -0.67
C ILE A 118 20.63 0.36 -0.28
N LYS A 119 21.02 -0.77 -0.88
CA LYS A 119 22.36 -1.34 -0.68
C LYS A 119 23.45 -0.63 -1.49
N LYS A 120 23.12 -0.19 -2.71
CA LYS A 120 24.07 0.46 -3.63
C LYS A 120 23.46 1.67 -4.32
N LEU A 121 24.22 2.76 -4.39
CA LEU A 121 23.80 4.02 -5.02
C LEU A 121 24.85 4.48 -6.04
N SER A 122 24.42 4.96 -7.22
CA SER A 122 25.31 5.61 -8.19
C SER A 122 25.12 7.11 -8.21
N LEU A 123 26.22 7.87 -8.24
CA LEU A 123 26.21 9.31 -8.54
C LEU A 123 26.77 9.54 -9.95
N ASN A 124 25.88 9.81 -10.91
CA ASN A 124 26.22 10.04 -12.31
C ASN A 124 26.63 11.49 -12.58
N ASN A 125 27.72 11.67 -13.34
CA ASN A 125 28.27 12.99 -13.69
C ASN A 125 27.58 13.70 -14.87
N SER A 126 26.42 13.18 -15.31
CA SER A 126 25.59 13.67 -16.42
C SER A 126 26.35 13.80 -17.75
N PHE A 127 27.15 12.79 -18.09
CA PHE A 127 27.83 12.73 -19.37
C PHE A 127 26.86 12.81 -20.56
N LYS A 128 27.21 13.62 -21.57
CA LYS A 128 26.38 13.91 -22.76
C LYS A 128 25.02 14.56 -22.51
N ASP A 129 24.78 15.00 -21.28
CA ASP A 129 23.55 15.68 -20.89
C ASP A 129 23.84 17.11 -20.41
N PRO A 130 23.77 18.13 -21.29
CA PRO A 130 23.91 19.53 -20.92
C PRO A 130 22.84 20.05 -19.94
N THR A 131 21.68 19.40 -19.88
CA THR A 131 20.58 19.81 -18.99
C THR A 131 20.65 19.09 -17.64
N MET A 132 21.33 17.95 -17.57
CA MET A 132 21.33 17.04 -16.41
C MET A 132 19.93 16.48 -16.07
N LEU A 133 18.98 16.53 -17.01
CA LEU A 133 17.59 16.13 -16.80
C LEU A 133 17.18 14.87 -17.57
N ARG A 134 17.98 14.37 -18.53
CA ARG A 134 17.53 13.33 -19.47
C ARG A 134 17.23 12.01 -18.79
N GLU A 135 18.14 11.54 -17.94
CA GLU A 135 17.98 10.28 -17.21
C GLU A 135 16.77 10.36 -16.27
N LYS A 136 16.60 11.48 -15.55
CA LYS A 136 15.43 11.74 -14.72
C LYS A 136 14.13 11.70 -15.52
N LEU A 137 14.01 12.53 -16.56
CA LEU A 137 12.79 12.64 -17.37
C LEU A 137 12.46 11.34 -18.10
N PHE A 138 13.47 10.56 -18.50
CA PHE A 138 13.27 9.25 -19.11
C PHE A 138 12.64 8.29 -18.10
N HIS A 139 13.30 8.07 -16.95
CA HIS A 139 12.80 7.11 -15.95
C HIS A 139 11.47 7.56 -15.33
N GLU A 140 11.27 8.86 -15.13
CA GLU A 140 10.00 9.39 -14.65
C GLU A 140 8.85 9.11 -15.63
N PHE A 141 9.06 9.33 -16.94
CA PHE A 141 8.04 8.99 -17.94
C PHE A 141 7.82 7.47 -18.05
N VAL A 142 8.89 6.67 -18.01
CA VAL A 142 8.82 5.21 -18.07
C VAL A 142 8.04 4.63 -16.88
N SER A 143 8.17 5.24 -15.69
CA SER A 143 7.53 4.74 -14.47
C SER A 143 5.99 4.68 -14.56
N ALA A 144 5.38 5.49 -15.42
CA ALA A 144 3.94 5.46 -15.68
C ALA A 144 3.47 4.21 -16.46
N TYR A 145 4.39 3.42 -17.03
CA TYR A 145 4.06 2.29 -17.90
C TYR A 145 4.74 0.98 -17.52
N MET A 146 5.88 1.03 -16.82
CA MET A 146 6.56 -0.18 -16.35
C MET A 146 7.53 0.11 -15.20
N PRO A 147 7.84 -0.89 -14.36
CA PRO A 147 8.80 -0.74 -13.29
C PRO A 147 10.17 -0.27 -13.78
N THR A 148 10.76 0.68 -13.07
CA THR A 148 12.04 1.29 -13.44
C THR A 148 12.77 1.88 -12.25
N ILE A 149 14.05 2.20 -12.44
CA ILE A 149 14.90 2.79 -11.40
C ILE A 149 14.52 4.23 -11.08
N ARG A 150 14.70 4.62 -9.83
CA ARG A 150 14.51 6.00 -9.37
C ARG A 150 15.76 6.85 -9.59
N VAL A 151 15.51 8.13 -9.89
CA VAL A 151 16.56 9.14 -10.15
C VAL A 151 16.17 10.44 -9.46
N VAL A 152 17.12 11.07 -8.77
CA VAL A 152 17.02 12.43 -8.21
C VAL A 152 18.31 13.22 -8.40
N HIS A 153 18.25 14.54 -8.20
CA HIS A 153 19.44 15.39 -8.21
C HIS A 153 20.01 15.56 -6.81
N CYS A 154 21.33 15.54 -6.69
CA CYS A 154 22.01 15.74 -5.41
C CYS A 154 23.19 16.71 -5.51
N ARG A 155 23.40 17.50 -4.46
CA ARG A 155 24.60 18.29 -4.20
C ARG A 155 25.62 17.40 -3.51
N LEU A 156 26.75 17.14 -4.18
CA LEU A 156 27.85 16.37 -3.60
C LEU A 156 28.87 17.30 -2.93
N TYR A 157 29.17 17.05 -1.67
CA TYR A 157 30.30 17.64 -0.95
C TYR A 157 31.35 16.57 -0.65
N ILE A 158 32.61 16.85 -0.95
CA ILE A 158 33.73 15.97 -0.64
C ILE A 158 34.68 16.72 0.30
N ASN A 159 34.91 16.18 1.50
CA ASN A 159 35.72 16.84 2.54
C ASN A 159 35.28 18.29 2.80
N ASP A 160 33.96 18.50 2.94
CA ASP A 160 33.29 19.79 3.12
C ASP A 160 33.41 20.80 1.95
N GLU A 161 34.01 20.40 0.82
CA GLU A 161 34.05 21.22 -0.40
C GLU A 161 32.93 20.81 -1.36
N TYR A 162 32.15 21.78 -1.84
CA TYR A 162 31.13 21.53 -2.87
C TYR A 162 31.80 21.05 -4.16
N TRP A 163 31.52 19.80 -4.52
CA TRP A 163 32.13 19.13 -5.67
C TRP A 163 31.33 19.32 -6.95
N GLY A 164 30.00 19.35 -6.86
CA GLY A 164 29.10 19.61 -7.97
C GLY A 164 27.72 18.98 -7.81
N LEU A 165 26.85 19.22 -8.80
CA LEU A 165 25.52 18.63 -8.89
C LEU A 165 25.60 17.27 -9.59
N TYR A 166 24.99 16.23 -9.05
CA TYR A 166 24.99 14.88 -9.62
C TYR A 166 23.57 14.34 -9.76
N SER A 167 23.38 13.35 -10.62
CA SER A 167 22.18 12.51 -10.59
C SER A 167 22.45 11.33 -9.66
N ALA A 168 21.71 11.22 -8.56
CA ALA A 168 21.69 10.03 -7.72
C ALA A 168 20.73 9.02 -8.36
N VAL A 169 21.22 7.82 -8.63
CA VAL A 169 20.55 6.80 -9.43
C VAL A 169 20.56 5.49 -8.65
N GLU A 170 19.36 4.97 -8.41
CA GLU A 170 19.13 3.64 -7.83
C GLU A 170 19.86 2.56 -8.66
N GLN A 171 20.34 1.51 -7.99
CA GLN A 171 20.96 0.38 -8.69
C GLN A 171 19.93 -0.74 -8.87
N VAL A 172 19.96 -1.37 -10.06
CA VAL A 172 19.21 -2.61 -10.30
C VAL A 172 19.98 -3.75 -9.62
N ASN A 173 19.39 -4.34 -8.60
CA ASN A 173 19.90 -5.44 -7.79
C ASN A 173 18.73 -6.23 -7.18
N LYS A 174 19.01 -7.11 -6.20
CA LYS A 174 17.98 -7.86 -5.48
C LYS A 174 16.94 -6.95 -4.81
N ASP A 175 17.37 -5.94 -4.07
CA ASP A 175 16.46 -4.99 -3.40
C ASP A 175 15.52 -4.30 -4.39
N PHE A 176 16.05 -3.90 -5.56
CA PHE A 176 15.24 -3.32 -6.63
C PHE A 176 14.16 -4.28 -7.14
N VAL A 177 14.51 -5.54 -7.43
CA VAL A 177 13.49 -6.47 -7.98
C VAL A 177 12.43 -6.80 -6.92
N GLN A 178 12.82 -6.97 -5.66
CA GLN A 178 11.88 -7.21 -4.57
C GLN A 178 10.93 -6.02 -4.36
N SER A 179 11.46 -4.79 -4.39
CA SER A 179 10.66 -3.58 -4.25
C SER A 179 9.78 -3.25 -5.48
N ARG A 180 10.03 -3.86 -6.65
CA ARG A 180 9.28 -3.56 -7.89
C ARG A 180 8.34 -4.68 -8.33
N PHE A 181 8.62 -5.90 -7.91
CA PHE A 181 7.90 -7.10 -8.37
C PHE A 181 7.37 -7.95 -7.20
N GLY A 182 7.70 -7.63 -5.93
CA GLY A 182 7.17 -8.28 -4.73
C GLY A 182 8.27 -8.77 -3.78
N GLY A 183 8.06 -8.69 -2.47
CA GLY A 183 9.08 -9.02 -1.46
C GLY A 183 9.61 -10.46 -1.52
N GLY A 184 8.81 -11.39 -2.07
CA GLY A 184 9.17 -12.80 -2.27
C GLY A 184 10.04 -13.08 -3.50
N GLU A 185 10.27 -12.09 -4.37
CA GLU A 185 11.01 -12.28 -5.62
C GLU A 185 12.49 -12.62 -5.39
N ASP A 186 12.97 -13.72 -5.99
CA ASP A 186 14.37 -14.16 -5.94
C ASP A 186 14.87 -14.64 -7.30
N GLY A 187 14.21 -14.25 -8.38
CA GLY A 187 14.50 -14.72 -9.73
C GLY A 187 15.86 -14.31 -10.29
N ASN A 188 16.22 -14.81 -11.48
CA ASN A 188 17.52 -14.51 -12.09
C ASN A 188 17.52 -13.17 -12.82
N LEU A 189 18.35 -12.24 -12.36
CA LEU A 189 18.57 -10.93 -12.95
C LEU A 189 19.83 -10.93 -13.80
N TYR A 190 19.68 -10.69 -15.10
CA TYR A 190 20.78 -10.67 -16.05
C TYR A 190 21.04 -9.25 -16.54
N LYS A 191 22.21 -8.70 -16.19
CA LYS A 191 22.73 -7.47 -16.76
C LYS A 191 23.25 -7.69 -18.17
N CYS A 192 22.68 -6.96 -19.11
CA CYS A 192 22.93 -7.15 -20.53
C CYS A 192 24.02 -6.18 -21.03
N GLU A 193 25.28 -6.49 -20.73
CA GLU A 193 26.47 -5.72 -21.15
C GLU A 193 27.52 -6.65 -21.79
N SER A 194 28.10 -6.23 -22.93
CA SER A 194 29.08 -7.05 -23.65
C SER A 194 30.46 -6.93 -22.99
N SER A 195 30.92 -7.99 -22.29
CA SER A 195 32.28 -8.02 -21.75
C SER A 195 33.32 -8.11 -22.89
N GLY A 196 33.91 -6.98 -23.27
CA GLY A 196 35.01 -6.95 -24.25
C GLY A 196 35.08 -5.78 -25.22
N GLY A 197 34.23 -4.75 -25.10
CA GLY A 197 34.38 -3.50 -25.86
C GLY A 197 34.06 -3.59 -27.35
N ALA A 198 33.44 -4.68 -27.80
CA ALA A 198 32.71 -4.72 -29.06
C ALA A 198 31.27 -4.29 -28.77
N GLY A 199 30.92 -3.05 -29.13
CA GLY A 199 29.67 -2.36 -28.75
C GLY A 199 28.37 -2.91 -29.35
N PHE A 200 28.26 -4.23 -29.55
CA PHE A 200 27.06 -4.97 -29.94
C PHE A 200 27.21 -6.42 -29.45
N GLY A 201 26.56 -6.80 -28.34
CA GLY A 201 26.74 -8.14 -27.77
C GLY A 201 25.48 -8.75 -27.17
N SER A 202 24.81 -8.05 -26.26
CA SER A 202 23.62 -8.55 -25.56
C SER A 202 22.35 -8.26 -26.35
N ASN A 203 22.26 -8.80 -27.58
CA ASN A 203 21.13 -8.57 -28.48
C ASN A 203 20.07 -9.69 -28.46
N LEU A 204 20.18 -10.67 -27.57
CA LEU A 204 19.33 -11.87 -27.49
C LEU A 204 19.43 -12.77 -28.73
N SER A 205 20.61 -12.84 -29.37
CA SER A 205 20.87 -13.82 -30.43
C SER A 205 21.11 -15.21 -29.87
N TRP A 206 20.52 -16.21 -30.52
CA TRP A 206 20.81 -17.61 -30.28
C TRP A 206 22.27 -17.95 -30.63
N ILE A 207 22.99 -18.53 -29.66
CA ILE A 207 24.36 -19.03 -29.83
C ILE A 207 24.32 -20.56 -29.99
N ASP A 208 23.98 -21.26 -28.92
CA ASP A 208 23.80 -22.71 -28.82
C ASP A 208 23.04 -23.06 -27.52
N ASP A 209 22.90 -24.36 -27.22
CA ASP A 209 22.22 -24.91 -26.06
C ASP A 209 23.13 -25.01 -24.80
N ASP A 210 24.37 -24.50 -24.86
CA ASP A 210 25.29 -24.49 -23.72
C ASP A 210 25.15 -23.17 -22.95
N PRO A 211 24.63 -23.20 -21.70
CA PRO A 211 24.43 -21.96 -20.93
C PRO A 211 25.74 -21.18 -20.70
N THR A 212 26.89 -21.85 -20.71
CA THR A 212 28.20 -21.19 -20.55
C THR A 212 28.61 -20.34 -21.76
N SER A 213 27.91 -20.46 -22.90
CA SER A 213 28.13 -19.59 -24.07
C SER A 213 27.64 -18.15 -23.84
N TYR A 214 26.72 -17.95 -22.88
CA TYR A 214 26.00 -16.68 -22.70
C TYR A 214 26.60 -15.78 -21.61
N TRP A 215 27.30 -16.36 -20.63
CA TRP A 215 27.80 -15.66 -19.44
C TRP A 215 28.72 -14.45 -19.65
N ASN A 216 29.40 -14.34 -20.81
CA ASN A 216 30.27 -13.19 -21.14
C ASN A 216 29.44 -12.01 -21.71
N THR A 217 28.18 -12.26 -22.02
CA THR A 217 27.27 -11.31 -22.68
C THR A 217 26.16 -10.87 -21.75
N TYR A 218 25.81 -11.72 -20.78
CA TYR A 218 24.78 -11.51 -19.78
C TYR A 218 25.40 -11.83 -18.42
N GLU A 219 25.67 -10.79 -17.63
CA GLU A 219 26.23 -10.90 -16.29
C GLU A 219 25.08 -11.18 -15.32
N LEU A 220 25.15 -12.27 -14.58
CA LEU A 220 24.13 -12.64 -13.60
C LEU A 220 24.38 -11.83 -12.31
N GLU A 221 23.36 -11.11 -11.80
CA GLU A 221 23.47 -10.17 -10.68
C GLU A 221 22.66 -10.60 -9.44
N THR A 222 21.85 -11.64 -9.57
CA THR A 222 21.20 -12.37 -8.47
C THR A 222 21.50 -13.86 -8.63
N ASN A 223 21.45 -14.65 -7.54
CA ASN A 223 21.75 -16.09 -7.60
C ASN A 223 23.11 -16.45 -8.25
N GLU A 224 24.11 -15.57 -8.10
CA GLU A 224 25.42 -15.69 -8.73
C GLU A 224 26.11 -17.04 -8.43
N THR A 225 25.83 -17.63 -7.27
CA THR A 225 26.40 -18.91 -6.85
C THR A 225 25.80 -20.11 -7.58
N ASP A 226 24.51 -20.05 -7.89
CA ASP A 226 23.79 -21.11 -8.59
C ASP A 226 24.17 -21.12 -10.07
N PHE A 227 24.44 -19.91 -10.58
CA PHE A 227 25.06 -19.71 -11.88
C PHE A 227 24.24 -20.33 -13.02
N ASP A 228 22.92 -20.19 -12.90
CA ASP A 228 21.96 -20.78 -13.82
C ASP A 228 21.57 -19.78 -14.93
N TYR A 229 21.71 -20.26 -16.16
CA TYR A 229 21.37 -19.54 -17.38
C TYR A 229 20.36 -20.33 -18.21
N SER A 230 19.82 -21.43 -17.69
CA SER A 230 18.95 -22.35 -18.43
C SER A 230 17.66 -21.66 -18.91
N GLY A 231 16.99 -20.89 -18.05
CA GLY A 231 15.83 -20.07 -18.40
C GLY A 231 16.14 -19.06 -19.51
N LEU A 232 17.27 -18.34 -19.40
CA LEU A 232 17.71 -17.39 -20.44
C LEU A 232 17.96 -18.09 -21.79
N VAL A 233 18.59 -19.26 -21.79
CA VAL A 233 18.82 -20.04 -23.01
C VAL A 233 17.50 -20.51 -23.62
N GLU A 234 16.56 -20.98 -22.80
CA GLU A 234 15.23 -21.41 -23.27
C GLU A 234 14.46 -20.24 -23.90
N PHE A 235 14.43 -19.07 -23.25
CA PHE A 235 13.82 -17.86 -23.80
C PHE A 235 14.45 -17.46 -25.14
N ILE A 236 15.78 -17.42 -25.22
CA ILE A 236 16.49 -17.06 -26.46
C ILE A 236 16.24 -18.11 -27.57
N ASP A 237 16.17 -19.41 -27.25
CA ASP A 237 15.83 -20.46 -28.20
C ASP A 237 14.42 -20.27 -28.76
N ALA A 238 13.44 -20.12 -27.87
CA ALA A 238 12.04 -19.93 -28.21
C ALA A 238 11.85 -18.70 -29.11
N LEU A 239 12.51 -17.58 -28.78
CA LEU A 239 12.48 -16.35 -29.57
C LEU A 239 13.04 -16.54 -30.98
N ASN A 240 14.21 -17.18 -31.10
CA ASN A 240 14.98 -17.23 -32.34
C ASN A 240 14.61 -18.38 -33.27
N ASN A 241 14.30 -19.56 -32.72
CA ASN A 241 14.19 -20.81 -33.46
C ASN A 241 12.74 -21.31 -33.62
N THR A 242 11.76 -20.67 -32.98
CA THR A 242 10.33 -20.99 -33.18
C THR A 242 9.80 -20.39 -34.47
N SER A 243 8.87 -21.10 -35.12
CA SER A 243 8.18 -20.61 -36.32
C SER A 243 7.27 -19.42 -35.97
N VAL A 244 7.02 -18.49 -36.90
CA VAL A 244 6.15 -17.32 -36.63
C VAL A 244 4.75 -17.74 -36.17
N ALA A 245 4.23 -18.87 -36.66
CA ALA A 245 2.89 -19.35 -36.32
C ALA A 245 2.79 -19.96 -34.91
N ASP A 246 3.90 -20.54 -34.43
CA ASP A 246 3.95 -21.19 -33.11
C ASP A 246 4.59 -20.29 -32.04
N ARG A 247 5.12 -19.12 -32.44
CA ARG A 247 5.87 -18.23 -31.56
C ARG A 247 5.05 -17.73 -30.37
N PRO A 248 3.78 -17.31 -30.51
CA PRO A 248 3.01 -16.85 -29.37
C PRO A 248 2.95 -17.88 -28.23
N ALA A 249 2.50 -19.09 -28.54
CA ALA A 249 2.41 -20.18 -27.58
C ALA A 249 3.77 -20.64 -27.01
N ALA A 250 4.89 -20.30 -27.66
CA ALA A 250 6.23 -20.64 -27.17
C ALA A 250 6.87 -19.54 -26.33
N ILE A 251 6.50 -18.27 -26.55
CA ILE A 251 7.15 -17.12 -25.91
C ILE A 251 6.31 -16.55 -24.76
N GLU A 252 4.98 -16.59 -24.86
CA GLU A 252 4.08 -16.07 -23.82
C GLU A 252 4.29 -16.76 -22.45
N PRO A 253 4.58 -18.08 -22.36
CA PRO A 253 4.90 -18.68 -21.07
C PRO A 253 6.28 -18.33 -20.51
N LEU A 254 7.17 -17.73 -21.32
CA LEU A 254 8.56 -17.45 -20.94
C LEU A 254 8.84 -15.96 -20.78
N ALA A 255 8.00 -15.08 -21.31
CA ALA A 255 8.24 -13.66 -21.26
C ALA A 255 6.92 -12.90 -21.20
N ASP A 256 6.93 -11.82 -20.43
CA ASP A 256 5.91 -10.79 -20.50
C ASP A 256 6.10 -10.05 -21.83
N VAL A 257 5.43 -10.55 -22.86
CA VAL A 257 5.55 -10.04 -24.23
C VAL A 257 5.12 -8.58 -24.28
N ASP A 258 4.11 -8.20 -23.50
CA ASP A 258 3.60 -6.85 -23.51
C ASP A 258 4.61 -5.86 -22.90
N ALA A 259 5.17 -6.17 -21.73
CA ALA A 259 6.25 -5.38 -21.13
C ALA A 259 7.48 -5.28 -22.05
N MET A 260 7.82 -6.36 -22.77
CA MET A 260 8.90 -6.35 -23.76
C MET A 260 8.58 -5.40 -24.94
N LEU A 261 7.35 -5.39 -25.43
CA LEU A 261 6.92 -4.47 -26.49
C LEU A 261 6.86 -3.02 -26.01
N HIS A 262 6.41 -2.77 -24.78
CA HIS A 262 6.47 -1.47 -24.11
C HIS A 262 7.91 -0.95 -24.05
N ALA A 263 8.87 -1.78 -23.63
CA ALA A 263 10.28 -1.40 -23.56
C ALA A 263 10.86 -1.04 -24.94
N ILE A 264 10.52 -1.82 -25.98
CA ILE A 264 10.93 -1.51 -27.37
C ILE A 264 10.32 -0.17 -27.82
N ALA A 265 9.05 0.07 -27.49
CA ALA A 265 8.33 1.29 -27.85
C ALA A 265 8.89 2.52 -27.15
N LEU A 266 9.20 2.45 -25.85
CA LEU A 266 9.82 3.54 -25.08
C LEU A 266 11.24 3.86 -25.58
N ASN A 267 12.06 2.85 -25.88
CA ASN A 267 13.36 3.07 -26.51
C ASN A 267 13.23 3.76 -27.88
N CYS A 268 12.20 3.39 -28.66
CA CYS A 268 11.91 4.04 -29.94
C CYS A 268 11.43 5.49 -29.76
N LEU A 269 10.51 5.73 -28.82
CA LEU A 269 9.94 7.04 -28.52
C LEU A 269 11.03 8.05 -28.17
N PHE A 270 11.90 7.71 -27.21
CA PHE A 270 13.00 8.56 -26.75
C PHE A 270 14.25 8.49 -27.62
N VAL A 271 14.28 7.60 -28.62
CA VAL A 271 15.46 7.33 -29.45
C VAL A 271 16.67 7.00 -28.56
N ASN A 272 16.44 6.09 -27.61
CA ASN A 272 17.46 5.61 -26.67
C ASN A 272 18.31 4.52 -27.34
N LEU A 273 19.21 4.95 -28.22
CA LEU A 273 20.02 4.03 -29.03
C LEU A 273 21.26 3.49 -28.30
N ASP A 274 21.56 3.94 -27.09
CA ASP A 274 22.60 3.30 -26.27
C ASP A 274 22.05 2.11 -25.46
N ALA A 275 20.76 1.80 -25.64
CA ALA A 275 20.07 0.66 -25.07
C ALA A 275 19.85 -0.48 -26.08
N TYR A 276 18.93 -1.41 -25.79
CA TYR A 276 18.63 -2.58 -26.63
C TYR A 276 18.43 -2.25 -28.13
N ASN A 277 17.55 -1.29 -28.45
CA ASN A 277 17.17 -0.96 -29.84
C ASN A 277 18.36 -0.49 -30.71
N GLY A 278 19.41 0.06 -30.10
CA GLY A 278 20.53 0.65 -30.81
C GLY A 278 21.83 -0.13 -30.67
N SER A 279 22.55 -0.03 -29.55
CA SER A 279 23.83 -0.74 -29.32
C SER A 279 23.65 -2.16 -28.78
N ALA A 280 22.44 -2.56 -28.38
CA ALA A 280 22.22 -3.82 -27.65
C ALA A 280 23.09 -3.88 -26.40
N HIS A 281 22.83 -2.92 -25.52
CA HIS A 281 23.54 -2.65 -24.28
C HIS A 281 22.61 -1.95 -23.29
N ASN A 282 23.08 -1.64 -22.08
CA ASN A 282 22.41 -0.79 -21.09
C ASN A 282 20.96 -1.20 -20.74
N TYR A 283 20.76 -2.47 -20.40
CA TYR A 283 19.48 -2.97 -19.89
C TYR A 283 19.71 -4.23 -19.06
N TYR A 284 18.66 -4.69 -18.40
CA TYR A 284 18.61 -6.02 -17.79
C TYR A 284 17.42 -6.79 -18.36
N VAL A 285 17.51 -8.12 -18.29
CA VAL A 285 16.33 -8.98 -18.35
C VAL A 285 16.22 -9.70 -17.01
N TYR A 286 15.01 -9.71 -16.45
CA TYR A 286 14.72 -10.33 -15.16
C TYR A 286 13.76 -11.49 -15.38
N ASP A 287 14.15 -12.68 -14.95
CA ASP A 287 13.34 -13.91 -14.91
C ASP A 287 12.55 -13.90 -13.61
N ARG A 288 11.27 -13.54 -13.64
CA ARG A 288 10.45 -13.36 -12.43
C ARG A 288 9.97 -14.69 -11.87
N ASP A 289 9.97 -14.86 -10.55
CA ASP A 289 9.59 -16.13 -9.91
C ASP A 289 8.06 -16.27 -9.80
N ASP A 290 7.36 -15.17 -9.50
CA ASP A 290 5.90 -15.12 -9.39
C ASP A 290 5.16 -15.60 -10.65
N THR A 291 5.69 -15.24 -11.82
CA THR A 291 5.06 -15.42 -13.13
C THR A 291 5.80 -16.45 -13.98
N GLY A 292 7.07 -16.74 -13.68
CA GLY A 292 7.95 -17.54 -14.55
C GLY A 292 8.27 -16.87 -15.88
N GLN A 293 8.16 -15.53 -15.95
CA GLN A 293 8.29 -14.76 -17.18
C GLN A 293 9.45 -13.76 -17.13
N PHE A 294 10.19 -13.67 -18.24
CA PHE A 294 11.16 -12.61 -18.45
C PHE A 294 10.50 -11.24 -18.67
N THR A 295 11.01 -10.22 -17.99
CA THR A 295 10.69 -8.79 -18.23
C THR A 295 11.94 -7.94 -18.49
N HIS A 296 11.78 -6.77 -19.10
CA HIS A 296 12.87 -5.85 -19.43
C HIS A 296 13.01 -4.77 -18.34
N VAL A 297 14.24 -4.49 -17.89
CA VAL A 297 14.51 -3.38 -16.96
C VAL A 297 15.48 -2.37 -17.60
N PHE A 298 15.08 -1.10 -17.59
CA PHE A 298 15.89 -0.01 -18.12
C PHE A 298 17.04 0.39 -17.21
N TRP A 299 18.16 0.77 -17.82
CA TRP A 299 19.32 1.29 -17.11
C TRP A 299 20.13 2.25 -17.99
N ASP A 300 20.85 3.20 -17.37
CA ASP A 300 21.80 4.13 -18.02
C ASP A 300 21.20 4.87 -19.23
N ALA A 301 20.14 5.65 -18.98
CA ALA A 301 19.37 6.38 -19.99
C ALA A 301 19.81 7.84 -20.18
N ASN A 302 20.99 8.23 -19.70
CA ASN A 302 21.51 9.60 -19.85
C ASN A 302 21.70 9.99 -21.34
N GLU A 303 21.94 9.02 -22.22
CA GLU A 303 22.07 9.25 -23.67
C GLU A 303 20.76 9.10 -24.48
N ALA A 304 19.60 9.08 -23.81
CA ALA A 304 18.30 9.17 -24.45
C ALA A 304 18.09 10.53 -25.18
N PHE A 305 16.88 10.78 -25.69
CA PHE A 305 16.52 11.96 -26.48
C PHE A 305 17.39 12.13 -27.73
N GLY A 306 17.75 10.99 -28.36
CA GLY A 306 18.55 10.93 -29.58
C GLY A 306 19.98 11.46 -29.46
N SER A 307 20.54 11.53 -28.24
CA SER A 307 21.89 12.04 -28.01
C SER A 307 22.97 10.99 -28.32
N PHE A 308 22.69 9.71 -28.13
CA PHE A 308 23.45 8.62 -28.76
C PHE A 308 22.94 8.32 -30.17
N ARG A 309 23.87 8.12 -31.12
CA ARG A 309 23.54 7.98 -32.55
C ARG A 309 24.32 6.84 -33.24
N MET A 310 24.98 5.96 -32.49
CA MET A 310 25.68 4.82 -33.10
C MET A 310 24.66 3.88 -33.73
N GLY A 311 25.02 3.29 -34.85
CA GLY A 311 24.14 2.42 -35.64
C GLY A 311 23.25 3.16 -36.63
N MET A 312 23.17 4.48 -36.55
CA MET A 312 22.39 5.32 -37.46
C MET A 312 23.28 6.01 -38.53
N PRO A 313 22.82 6.11 -39.79
CA PRO A 313 23.49 6.87 -40.83
C PRO A 313 23.73 8.33 -40.43
N PRO A 314 24.95 8.90 -40.61
CA PRO A 314 25.26 10.27 -40.19
C PRO A 314 24.41 11.37 -40.84
N SER A 315 23.69 11.06 -41.92
CA SER A 315 22.80 11.99 -42.63
C SER A 315 21.37 12.03 -42.09
N GLU A 316 20.99 11.09 -41.22
CA GLU A 316 19.62 10.98 -40.70
C GLU A 316 19.44 11.86 -39.45
N ASP A 317 18.21 12.34 -39.25
CA ASP A 317 17.79 13.05 -38.05
C ASP A 317 17.24 12.02 -37.06
N ALA A 318 17.72 12.00 -35.82
CA ALA A 318 17.33 10.99 -34.84
C ALA A 318 15.86 11.16 -34.44
N ARG A 319 15.34 12.40 -34.51
CA ARG A 319 13.93 12.70 -34.23
C ARG A 319 12.98 12.07 -35.25
N GLU A 320 13.49 11.75 -36.43
CA GLU A 320 12.76 11.14 -37.55
C GLU A 320 13.01 9.62 -37.67
N LEU A 321 13.41 8.95 -36.57
CA LEU A 321 13.61 7.49 -36.55
C LEU A 321 12.27 6.75 -36.71
N GLU A 322 12.11 5.96 -37.77
CA GLU A 322 10.86 5.24 -38.06
C GLU A 322 10.52 4.19 -36.98
N ALA A 323 9.23 3.86 -36.83
CA ALA A 323 8.75 2.95 -35.79
C ALA A 323 9.39 1.55 -35.85
N PHE A 324 9.68 1.04 -37.05
CA PHE A 324 10.32 -0.27 -37.26
C PHE A 324 11.80 -0.15 -37.68
N TRP A 325 12.49 0.87 -37.19
CA TRP A 325 13.90 1.07 -37.50
C TRP A 325 14.77 -0.01 -36.85
N LEU A 326 15.81 -0.45 -37.58
CA LEU A 326 16.80 -1.41 -37.11
C LEU A 326 18.22 -0.85 -37.28
N PRO A 327 19.14 -1.13 -36.33
CA PRO A 327 20.49 -0.60 -36.36
C PRO A 327 21.36 -1.23 -37.44
N MET A 328 22.30 -0.44 -37.95
CA MET A 328 23.35 -0.90 -38.85
C MET A 328 24.69 -1.00 -38.14
N ALA A 329 25.50 -1.97 -38.53
CA ALA A 329 26.85 -2.08 -38.02
C ALA A 329 27.68 -0.85 -38.43
N PRO A 330 28.66 -0.40 -37.62
CA PRO A 330 29.57 0.67 -37.99
C PRO A 330 30.21 0.38 -39.37
N PRO A 331 30.30 1.37 -40.28
CA PRO A 331 30.85 1.15 -41.62
C PRO A 331 32.23 0.48 -41.56
N PRO A 332 32.48 -0.58 -42.35
CA PRO A 332 31.72 -1.03 -43.53
C PRO A 332 30.69 -2.15 -43.25
N GLY A 333 30.21 -2.28 -42.01
CA GLY A 333 29.41 -3.41 -41.58
C GLY A 333 27.99 -3.52 -42.18
N GLY A 334 27.36 -4.68 -41.97
CA GLY A 334 26.03 -5.04 -42.47
C GLY A 334 24.90 -4.71 -41.49
N ALA A 335 23.76 -5.37 -41.62
CA ALA A 335 22.68 -5.29 -40.64
C ALA A 335 23.14 -5.91 -39.31
N GLU A 336 22.80 -5.27 -38.19
CA GLU A 336 22.99 -5.83 -36.85
C GLU A 336 21.68 -6.47 -36.40
N PRO A 337 21.67 -7.75 -36.01
CA PRO A 337 20.43 -8.44 -35.68
C PRO A 337 19.87 -7.94 -34.34
N ARG A 338 18.55 -7.73 -34.28
CA ARG A 338 17.75 -7.45 -33.09
C ARG A 338 16.64 -8.49 -32.95
N PRO A 339 16.96 -9.74 -32.56
CA PRO A 339 16.00 -10.82 -32.41
C PRO A 339 14.71 -10.47 -31.68
N LEU A 340 14.75 -9.78 -30.53
CA LEU A 340 13.53 -9.43 -29.80
C LEU A 340 12.58 -8.59 -30.66
N MET A 341 13.09 -7.50 -31.24
CA MET A 341 12.32 -6.63 -32.13
C MET A 341 11.87 -7.37 -33.40
N GLU A 342 12.81 -7.98 -34.14
CA GLU A 342 12.52 -8.64 -35.41
C GLU A 342 11.52 -9.79 -35.26
N ARG A 343 11.65 -10.61 -34.22
CA ARG A 343 10.84 -11.82 -34.03
C ARG A 343 9.47 -11.53 -33.46
N LEU A 344 9.35 -10.53 -32.57
CA LEU A 344 8.05 -10.10 -32.07
C LEU A 344 7.27 -9.36 -33.16
N TRP A 345 7.91 -8.46 -33.92
CA TRP A 345 7.25 -7.75 -35.01
C TRP A 345 6.83 -8.63 -36.21
N ASP A 346 7.40 -9.82 -36.37
CA ASP A 346 6.96 -10.81 -37.36
C ASP A 346 5.55 -11.38 -37.04
N VAL A 347 5.12 -11.31 -35.77
CA VAL A 347 3.78 -11.73 -35.33
C VAL A 347 2.82 -10.56 -35.46
N ASN A 348 1.70 -10.73 -36.20
CA ASN A 348 0.81 -9.62 -36.52
C ASN A 348 0.19 -8.97 -35.27
N GLN A 349 -0.20 -9.76 -34.27
CA GLN A 349 -0.81 -9.24 -33.04
C GLN A 349 0.17 -8.38 -32.24
N TYR A 350 1.40 -8.85 -32.03
CA TYR A 350 2.46 -8.10 -31.34
C TYR A 350 2.90 -6.86 -32.11
N ASN A 351 2.97 -6.94 -33.44
CA ASN A 351 3.25 -5.77 -34.28
C ASN A 351 2.20 -4.67 -34.07
N ARG A 352 0.93 -5.05 -33.94
CA ARG A 352 -0.14 -4.09 -33.67
C ARG A 352 -0.08 -3.55 -32.24
N ALA A 353 0.12 -4.42 -31.24
CA ALA A 353 0.29 -4.01 -29.84
C ALA A 353 1.44 -2.99 -29.69
N TYR A 354 2.61 -3.28 -30.27
CA TYR A 354 3.74 -2.34 -30.34
C TYR A 354 3.37 -0.95 -30.88
N LEU A 355 2.63 -0.90 -31.99
CA LEU A 355 2.22 0.37 -32.58
C LEU A 355 1.18 1.10 -31.72
N ARG A 356 0.30 0.36 -31.05
CA ARG A 356 -0.67 0.90 -30.08
C ARG A 356 0.04 1.51 -28.88
N HIS A 357 1.08 0.87 -28.35
CA HIS A 357 1.91 1.42 -27.28
C HIS A 357 2.54 2.76 -27.67
N LEU A 358 3.11 2.85 -28.88
CA LEU A 358 3.62 4.13 -29.38
C LEU A 358 2.54 5.22 -29.47
N ALA A 359 1.34 4.87 -29.96
CA ALA A 359 0.22 5.80 -30.05
C ALA A 359 -0.27 6.25 -28.67
N ARG A 360 -0.43 5.28 -27.75
CA ARG A 360 -0.77 5.47 -26.35
C ARG A 360 0.16 6.48 -25.68
N PHE A 361 1.48 6.29 -25.79
CA PHE A 361 2.44 7.21 -25.17
C PHE A 361 2.33 8.64 -25.69
N LEU A 362 2.04 8.84 -26.98
CA LEU A 362 1.82 10.17 -27.56
C LEU A 362 0.54 10.81 -27.05
N ARG A 363 -0.52 10.02 -26.88
CA ARG A 363 -1.83 10.45 -26.38
C ARG A 363 -1.79 10.81 -24.89
N GLU A 364 -1.06 10.02 -24.09
CA GLU A 364 -1.10 10.08 -22.63
C GLU A 364 -0.06 11.00 -21.99
N GLY A 365 1.00 11.39 -22.70
CA GLY A 365 1.91 12.40 -22.14
C GLY A 365 3.17 12.76 -22.93
N PHE A 366 3.50 12.06 -24.02
CA PHE A 366 4.68 12.39 -24.83
C PHE A 366 4.42 13.54 -25.80
N ASP A 367 4.19 14.73 -25.23
CA ASP A 367 3.98 15.95 -25.98
C ASP A 367 4.56 17.17 -25.24
N ILE A 368 4.71 18.28 -25.97
CA ILE A 368 5.35 19.47 -25.43
C ILE A 368 4.53 20.15 -24.32
N ALA A 369 3.20 20.07 -24.36
CA ALA A 369 2.35 20.67 -23.33
C ALA A 369 2.51 19.96 -21.98
N THR A 370 2.79 18.65 -22.00
CA THR A 370 3.05 17.84 -20.81
C THR A 370 4.49 17.99 -20.32
N PHE A 371 5.49 17.90 -21.21
CA PHE A 371 6.90 17.94 -20.81
C PHE A 371 7.43 19.34 -20.46
N GLN A 372 6.97 20.40 -21.14
CA GLN A 372 7.54 21.73 -20.95
C GLN A 372 7.41 22.25 -19.49
N PRO A 373 6.24 22.12 -18.81
CA PRO A 373 6.12 22.48 -17.41
C PRO A 373 7.10 21.72 -16.51
N ARG A 374 7.23 20.40 -16.69
CA ARG A 374 8.12 19.57 -15.87
C ARG A 374 9.60 19.84 -16.11
N ILE A 375 10.00 20.02 -17.37
CA ILE A 375 11.35 20.47 -17.73
C ILE A 375 11.67 21.81 -17.03
N THR A 376 10.72 22.75 -17.05
CA THR A 376 10.90 24.06 -16.42
C THR A 376 11.04 23.94 -14.91
N GLU A 377 10.19 23.14 -14.27
CA GLU A 377 10.22 22.89 -12.83
C GLU A 377 11.56 22.30 -12.37
N LEU A 378 11.96 21.17 -12.96
CA LEU A 378 13.22 20.50 -12.62
C LEU A 378 14.43 21.40 -12.94
N ALA A 379 14.40 22.11 -14.08
CA ALA A 379 15.45 23.07 -14.41
C ALA A 379 15.53 24.21 -13.39
N ASP A 380 14.40 24.76 -12.96
CA ASP A 380 14.33 25.81 -11.95
C ASP A 380 14.88 25.34 -10.60
N LEU A 381 14.54 24.10 -10.21
CA LEU A 381 15.03 23.45 -9.00
C LEU A 381 16.55 23.35 -8.97
N ILE A 382 17.17 22.87 -10.05
CA ILE A 382 18.62 22.59 -10.08
C ILE A 382 19.50 23.76 -10.57
N ARG A 383 18.91 24.82 -11.15
CA ARG A 383 19.67 25.86 -11.87
C ARG A 383 20.76 26.50 -11.03
N ALA A 384 20.47 26.77 -9.75
CA ALA A 384 21.44 27.38 -8.84
C ALA A 384 22.68 26.49 -8.64
N ASP A 385 22.46 25.19 -8.48
CA ASP A 385 23.51 24.19 -8.26
C ASP A 385 24.30 23.90 -9.53
N VAL A 386 23.62 23.85 -10.69
CA VAL A 386 24.29 23.83 -12.01
C VAL A 386 25.20 25.04 -12.15
N TYR A 387 24.76 26.23 -11.77
CA TYR A 387 25.56 27.45 -11.90
C TYR A 387 26.76 27.48 -10.94
N ALA A 388 26.59 26.93 -9.73
CA ALA A 388 27.63 26.84 -8.72
C ALA A 388 28.69 25.77 -9.05
N ASP A 389 28.31 24.71 -9.77
CA ASP A 389 29.21 23.63 -10.14
C ASP A 389 30.30 24.11 -11.12
N VAL A 390 31.55 24.15 -10.65
CA VAL A 390 32.72 24.55 -11.46
C VAL A 390 33.38 23.38 -12.20
N ASN A 391 32.97 22.15 -11.89
CA ASN A 391 33.53 20.89 -12.40
C ASN A 391 32.67 20.28 -13.51
N LYS A 392 31.46 20.80 -13.75
CA LYS A 392 30.56 20.38 -14.83
C LYS A 392 31.19 20.48 -16.22
N GLN A 393 30.66 19.66 -17.12
CA GLN A 393 31.19 19.47 -18.47
C GLN A 393 30.70 20.55 -19.47
N TYR A 394 29.62 21.25 -19.12
CA TYR A 394 28.88 22.17 -19.99
C TYR A 394 28.84 23.58 -19.40
N SER A 395 28.74 24.61 -20.25
CA SER A 395 28.56 25.97 -19.75
C SER A 395 27.13 26.21 -19.28
N ASN A 396 26.92 27.21 -18.41
CA ASN A 396 25.56 27.62 -18.04
C ASN A 396 24.73 28.04 -19.27
N ALA A 397 25.38 28.56 -20.32
CA ALA A 397 24.69 28.90 -21.56
C ALA A 397 24.25 27.66 -22.34
N ASP A 398 25.04 26.58 -22.31
CA ASP A 398 24.65 25.30 -22.92
C ASP A 398 23.49 24.67 -22.16
N PHE A 399 23.47 24.74 -20.82
CA PHE A 399 22.34 24.32 -19.99
C PHE A 399 21.04 25.05 -20.40
N GLU A 400 21.04 26.38 -20.35
CA GLU A 400 19.84 27.18 -20.69
C GLU A 400 19.40 26.98 -22.14
N GLN A 401 20.36 26.87 -23.07
CA GLN A 401 20.04 26.66 -24.48
C GLN A 401 19.46 25.26 -24.71
N ASN A 402 19.98 24.23 -24.04
CA ASN A 402 19.61 22.83 -24.30
C ASN A 402 18.31 22.38 -23.64
N LEU A 403 17.73 23.17 -22.75
CA LEU A 403 16.33 23.00 -22.35
C LEU A 403 15.41 23.14 -23.56
N VAL A 404 15.67 24.13 -24.43
CA VAL A 404 14.77 24.50 -25.53
C VAL A 404 15.25 24.03 -26.90
N SER A 405 16.56 24.09 -27.16
CA SER A 405 17.13 23.98 -28.52
C SER A 405 18.49 23.28 -28.56
N ASP A 406 18.86 22.81 -29.74
CA ASP A 406 20.08 22.01 -29.91
C ASP A 406 21.36 22.77 -29.54
N VAL A 407 22.33 22.07 -28.95
CA VAL A 407 23.69 22.56 -28.68
C VAL A 407 24.74 21.70 -29.37
N GLY A 408 25.86 22.31 -29.76
CA GLY A 408 26.98 21.59 -30.38
C GLY A 408 27.98 21.16 -29.32
N TRP A 409 28.31 19.87 -29.26
CA TRP A 409 29.30 19.34 -28.31
C TRP A 409 30.06 18.13 -28.87
N GLY A 410 31.37 18.03 -28.57
CA GLY A 410 32.19 16.90 -29.00
C GLY A 410 32.33 16.68 -30.52
N GLY A 411 31.92 17.65 -31.35
CA GLY A 411 31.85 17.52 -32.81
C GLY A 411 30.51 16.97 -33.33
N GLY A 412 29.54 16.71 -32.45
CA GLY A 412 28.16 16.33 -32.76
C GLY A 412 27.14 17.36 -32.27
N LEU A 413 25.86 17.00 -32.42
CA LEU A 413 24.70 17.80 -32.00
C LEU A 413 24.01 17.06 -30.84
N VAL A 414 23.67 17.79 -29.78
CA VAL A 414 22.81 17.31 -28.69
C VAL A 414 21.50 18.06 -28.80
N TYR A 415 20.40 17.34 -29.02
CA TYR A 415 19.09 17.97 -29.24
C TYR A 415 18.58 18.69 -27.99
N GLY A 416 17.89 19.81 -28.15
CA GLY A 416 17.21 20.46 -27.02
C GLY A 416 16.03 19.63 -26.55
N LEU A 417 15.75 19.53 -25.24
CA LEU A 417 14.66 18.69 -24.72
C LEU A 417 13.31 19.04 -25.38
N GLU A 418 12.88 20.31 -25.27
CA GLU A 418 11.61 20.76 -25.88
C GLU A 418 11.59 20.54 -27.40
N SER A 419 12.68 20.91 -28.10
CA SER A 419 12.77 20.75 -29.56
C SER A 419 12.85 19.29 -30.03
N PHE A 420 13.30 18.37 -29.17
CA PHE A 420 13.30 16.94 -29.45
C PHE A 420 11.86 16.42 -29.34
N ILE A 421 11.20 16.68 -28.22
CA ILE A 421 9.86 16.17 -27.91
C ILE A 421 8.84 16.68 -28.95
N ASP A 422 8.78 18.00 -29.20
CA ASP A 422 7.84 18.59 -30.15
C ASP A 422 8.00 17.99 -31.56
N HIS A 423 9.25 17.83 -32.03
CA HIS A 423 9.50 17.22 -33.32
C HIS A 423 9.15 15.73 -33.32
N ARG A 424 9.63 14.98 -32.33
CA ARG A 424 9.49 13.52 -32.26
C ARG A 424 8.03 13.11 -32.18
N ALA A 425 7.24 13.80 -31.36
CA ALA A 425 5.80 13.57 -31.24
C ALA A 425 5.08 13.82 -32.57
N LEU A 426 5.34 14.94 -33.23
CA LEU A 426 4.75 15.26 -34.54
C LEU A 426 5.16 14.27 -35.64
N PHE A 427 6.41 13.81 -35.62
CA PHE A 427 6.90 12.83 -36.58
C PHE A 427 6.20 11.48 -36.39
N LEU A 428 6.16 10.96 -35.16
CA LEU A 428 5.54 9.67 -34.87
C LEU A 428 4.03 9.71 -35.10
N ASP A 429 3.30 10.74 -34.64
CA ASP A 429 1.86 10.91 -34.90
C ASP A 429 1.54 10.77 -36.40
N ALA A 430 2.26 11.53 -37.23
CA ALA A 430 2.06 11.49 -38.68
C ALA A 430 2.47 10.16 -39.32
N HIS A 431 3.42 9.44 -38.72
CA HIS A 431 3.90 8.15 -39.21
C HIS A 431 2.95 7.01 -38.81
N LEU A 432 2.40 7.04 -37.60
CA LEU A 432 1.47 6.04 -37.07
C LEU A 432 0.12 6.05 -37.80
N ASP A 433 -0.35 7.22 -38.25
CA ASP A 433 -1.49 7.37 -39.18
C ASP A 433 -1.31 6.51 -40.46
N GLY A 434 -0.06 6.23 -40.87
CA GLY A 434 0.26 5.37 -42.00
C GLY A 434 0.01 3.87 -41.76
N PHE A 435 -0.10 3.44 -40.50
CA PHE A 435 -0.35 2.05 -40.10
C PHE A 435 -1.80 1.80 -39.69
N ALA A 436 -2.57 2.87 -39.46
CA ALA A 436 -3.98 2.80 -39.11
C ALA A 436 -4.82 2.12 -40.23
N SER A 437 -5.80 1.32 -39.83
CA SER A 437 -6.63 0.53 -40.72
C SER A 437 -8.06 0.44 -40.19
N ARG A 438 -9.02 0.27 -41.09
CA ARG A 438 -10.43 0.04 -40.71
C ARG A 438 -10.65 -1.23 -39.87
N SER A 439 -9.67 -2.13 -39.86
CA SER A 439 -9.71 -3.30 -38.99
C SER A 439 -9.33 -3.00 -37.54
N ASP A 440 -8.91 -1.78 -37.24
CA ASP A 440 -8.62 -1.36 -35.87
C ASP A 440 -9.84 -0.83 -35.12
N LEU A 441 -10.94 -0.59 -35.84
CA LEU A 441 -12.21 -0.25 -35.22
C LEU A 441 -12.84 -1.50 -34.61
N GLN A 442 -13.41 -1.37 -33.43
CA GLN A 442 -14.17 -2.43 -32.77
C GLN A 442 -15.47 -1.90 -32.20
N LEU A 443 -16.43 -2.79 -31.95
CA LEU A 443 -17.59 -2.47 -31.12
C LEU A 443 -17.13 -2.41 -29.67
N ASN A 444 -17.52 -1.38 -28.93
CA ASN A 444 -17.09 -1.18 -27.55
C ASN A 444 -18.22 -1.41 -26.54
N GLU A 445 -19.38 -0.83 -26.82
CA GLU A 445 -20.54 -0.86 -25.94
C GLU A 445 -21.82 -0.79 -26.79
N LEU A 446 -22.92 -1.36 -26.30
CA LEU A 446 -24.24 -1.22 -26.92
C LEU A 446 -25.35 -1.22 -25.88
N MET A 447 -26.45 -0.56 -26.22
CA MET A 447 -27.68 -0.57 -25.42
C MET A 447 -28.86 -0.84 -26.32
N SER A 448 -29.58 -1.94 -26.07
CA SER A 448 -30.74 -2.35 -26.88
C SER A 448 -32.05 -1.72 -26.43
N VAL A 449 -32.12 -1.22 -25.19
CA VAL A 449 -33.32 -0.59 -24.61
C VAL A 449 -32.92 0.68 -23.85
N ASN A 450 -32.86 1.81 -24.56
CA ASN A 450 -32.57 3.12 -23.99
C ASN A 450 -33.88 3.85 -23.68
N THR A 451 -34.05 4.32 -22.45
CA THR A 451 -35.24 5.09 -22.03
C THR A 451 -34.88 6.41 -21.34
N THR A 452 -33.69 6.50 -20.75
CA THR A 452 -33.23 7.68 -20.02
C THR A 452 -31.73 8.00 -20.15
N THR A 453 -30.87 7.04 -20.52
CA THR A 453 -29.42 7.21 -20.42
C THR A 453 -28.88 8.32 -21.32
N MET A 454 -29.26 8.33 -22.59
CA MET A 454 -28.74 9.33 -23.55
C MET A 454 -29.77 9.60 -24.65
N ALA A 455 -30.11 10.87 -24.86
CA ALA A 455 -31.00 11.27 -25.95
C ALA A 455 -30.20 11.68 -27.20
N ASP A 456 -30.77 11.44 -28.37
CA ASP A 456 -30.25 11.87 -29.65
C ASP A 456 -30.39 13.41 -29.86
N GLU A 457 -29.98 13.91 -31.03
CA GLU A 457 -30.13 15.33 -31.37
C GLU A 457 -31.59 15.83 -31.47
N HIS A 458 -32.58 14.94 -31.56
CA HIS A 458 -34.01 15.25 -31.60
C HIS A 458 -34.69 15.14 -30.23
N GLY A 459 -34.01 14.58 -29.24
CA GLY A 459 -34.48 14.38 -27.87
C GLY A 459 -35.18 13.04 -27.64
N ASP A 460 -34.99 12.08 -28.54
CA ASP A 460 -35.50 10.72 -28.47
C ASP A 460 -34.43 9.80 -27.84
N PHE A 461 -34.87 8.78 -27.08
CA PHE A 461 -34.00 7.83 -26.39
C PHE A 461 -33.92 6.55 -27.22
N ASP A 462 -33.01 6.55 -28.19
CA ASP A 462 -32.87 5.44 -29.13
C ASP A 462 -31.83 4.42 -28.67
N PRO A 463 -31.99 3.12 -28.99
CA PRO A 463 -30.91 2.14 -28.84
C PRO A 463 -29.65 2.65 -29.55
N TRP A 464 -28.47 2.30 -29.04
CA TRP A 464 -27.21 2.79 -29.61
C TRP A 464 -26.11 1.74 -29.57
N ILE A 465 -25.10 1.95 -30.40
CA ILE A 465 -23.83 1.23 -30.37
C ILE A 465 -22.69 2.23 -30.31
N GLU A 466 -21.60 1.80 -29.73
CA GLU A 466 -20.36 2.54 -29.68
C GLU A 466 -19.26 1.79 -30.44
N VAL A 467 -18.46 2.58 -31.14
CA VAL A 467 -17.32 2.12 -31.93
C VAL A 467 -16.07 2.79 -31.38
N TYR A 468 -15.08 1.98 -31.03
CA TYR A 468 -13.80 2.44 -30.52
C TYR A 468 -12.69 2.20 -31.54
N ASN A 469 -11.74 3.12 -31.64
CA ASN A 469 -10.54 2.94 -32.45
C ASN A 469 -9.36 2.46 -31.60
N LEU A 470 -9.14 1.14 -31.61
CA LEU A 470 -8.00 0.47 -30.99
C LEU A 470 -6.76 0.50 -31.92
N GLY A 471 -6.68 1.43 -32.86
CA GLY A 471 -5.65 1.47 -33.90
C GLY A 471 -4.61 2.54 -33.62
N PRO A 472 -3.36 2.38 -34.06
CA PRO A 472 -2.26 3.29 -33.72
C PRO A 472 -2.39 4.71 -34.29
N GLY A 473 -3.48 5.03 -35.00
CA GLY A 473 -3.70 6.34 -35.60
C GLY A 473 -5.13 6.49 -36.09
N MET A 474 -5.40 7.60 -36.76
CA MET A 474 -6.75 7.98 -37.16
C MET A 474 -7.35 7.04 -38.21
N VAL A 475 -8.56 6.52 -37.93
CA VAL A 475 -9.28 5.63 -38.83
C VAL A 475 -10.57 6.26 -39.34
N GLY A 476 -10.73 6.25 -40.66
CA GLY A 476 -11.98 6.66 -41.31
C GLY A 476 -13.02 5.52 -41.38
N THR A 477 -14.24 5.77 -40.93
CA THR A 477 -15.36 4.80 -40.87
C THR A 477 -16.05 4.58 -42.22
N TYR A 478 -15.77 5.39 -43.24
CA TYR A 478 -16.31 5.18 -44.59
C TYR A 478 -15.97 3.78 -45.13
N ASN A 479 -16.97 3.02 -45.58
CA ASN A 479 -16.90 1.59 -46.01
C ASN A 479 -16.84 0.57 -44.88
N VAL A 480 -17.09 0.99 -43.65
CA VAL A 480 -17.47 0.09 -42.56
C VAL A 480 -18.99 -0.06 -42.57
N TYR A 481 -19.46 -1.28 -42.35
CA TYR A 481 -20.87 -1.65 -42.39
C TYR A 481 -21.25 -2.41 -41.12
N VAL A 482 -22.45 -2.14 -40.62
CA VAL A 482 -23.04 -2.80 -39.46
C VAL A 482 -24.23 -3.63 -39.93
N THR A 483 -24.36 -4.85 -39.43
CA THR A 483 -25.52 -5.71 -39.70
C THR A 483 -25.81 -6.62 -38.52
N ASP A 484 -27.08 -6.95 -38.33
CA ASP A 484 -27.60 -8.03 -37.48
C ASP A 484 -27.86 -9.33 -38.27
N ASP A 485 -27.59 -9.33 -39.59
CA ASP A 485 -27.78 -10.45 -40.50
C ASP A 485 -26.52 -10.64 -41.34
N VAL A 486 -25.76 -11.70 -41.03
CA VAL A 486 -24.56 -12.10 -41.77
C VAL A 486 -24.83 -12.42 -43.25
N GLY A 487 -26.08 -12.70 -43.63
CA GLY A 487 -26.52 -12.86 -45.00
C GLY A 487 -26.64 -11.54 -45.78
N GLN A 488 -26.61 -10.41 -45.08
CA GLN A 488 -26.73 -9.05 -45.61
C GLN A 488 -25.63 -8.13 -45.03
N PRO A 489 -24.35 -8.36 -45.35
CA PRO A 489 -23.22 -7.59 -44.79
C PRO A 489 -23.19 -6.11 -45.22
N ASP A 490 -24.09 -5.66 -46.09
CA ASP A 490 -24.22 -4.29 -46.55
C ASP A 490 -25.47 -3.55 -46.03
N LYS A 491 -26.02 -4.00 -44.89
CA LYS A 491 -27.29 -3.50 -44.32
C LYS A 491 -27.27 -2.00 -43.99
N TRP A 492 -26.27 -1.54 -43.23
CA TRP A 492 -26.07 -0.13 -42.93
C TRP A 492 -24.59 0.23 -43.02
N GLN A 493 -24.25 1.38 -43.62
CA GLN A 493 -22.88 1.87 -43.72
C GLN A 493 -22.70 2.97 -42.68
N LEU A 494 -21.64 2.91 -41.90
CA LEU A 494 -21.28 4.01 -41.01
C LEU A 494 -21.08 5.30 -41.80
N PRO A 495 -21.37 6.47 -41.20
CA PRO A 495 -21.05 7.74 -41.83
C PRO A 495 -19.55 7.83 -42.08
N GLY A 496 -19.13 8.59 -43.09
CA GLY A 496 -17.72 8.63 -43.52
C GLY A 496 -16.86 9.53 -42.65
N GLU A 497 -16.90 9.33 -41.33
CA GLU A 497 -16.23 10.15 -40.32
C GLU A 497 -14.84 9.59 -39.98
N SER A 498 -14.10 10.29 -39.13
CA SER A 498 -12.79 9.89 -38.66
C SER A 498 -12.84 9.73 -37.14
N VAL A 499 -12.31 8.62 -36.65
CA VAL A 499 -12.11 8.35 -35.23
C VAL A 499 -10.60 8.37 -34.99
N ASP A 500 -10.11 9.25 -34.13
CA ASP A 500 -8.68 9.29 -33.75
C ASP A 500 -8.35 8.04 -32.90
N ASP A 501 -7.07 7.72 -32.74
CA ASP A 501 -6.63 6.61 -31.85
C ASP A 501 -7.11 6.85 -30.41
N GLY A 502 -7.66 5.81 -29.76
CA GLY A 502 -8.14 5.92 -28.38
C GLY A 502 -9.47 6.65 -28.20
N GLU A 503 -10.17 6.99 -29.29
CA GLU A 503 -11.43 7.73 -29.24
C GLU A 503 -12.63 6.85 -29.61
N PHE A 504 -13.81 7.31 -29.17
CA PHE A 504 -15.10 6.63 -29.34
C PHE A 504 -15.99 7.34 -30.37
N SER A 505 -16.97 6.63 -30.90
CA SER A 505 -18.03 7.17 -31.75
C SER A 505 -19.32 6.41 -31.53
N VAL A 506 -20.36 7.15 -31.15
CA VAL A 506 -21.68 6.60 -30.87
C VAL A 506 -22.60 6.74 -32.08
N TYR A 507 -23.39 5.70 -32.33
CA TYR A 507 -24.35 5.61 -33.43
C TYR A 507 -25.72 5.12 -32.95
N TRP A 508 -26.79 5.75 -33.45
CA TRP A 508 -28.16 5.44 -33.08
C TRP A 508 -28.71 4.28 -33.91
N MET A 509 -29.20 3.25 -33.24
CA MET A 509 -29.74 2.03 -33.80
C MET A 509 -31.27 2.03 -33.71
N ASP A 510 -31.90 2.90 -34.48
CA ASP A 510 -33.32 3.27 -34.37
C ASP A 510 -34.18 2.85 -35.59
N GLY A 511 -33.54 2.61 -36.74
CA GLY A 511 -34.25 2.38 -38.00
C GLY A 511 -34.69 3.65 -38.72
N GLU A 512 -34.22 4.82 -38.29
CA GLU A 512 -34.66 6.13 -38.74
C GLU A 512 -33.56 6.90 -39.47
N SER A 513 -32.88 6.26 -40.43
CA SER A 513 -31.81 6.85 -41.26
C SER A 513 -32.15 8.17 -42.01
N ALA A 514 -33.38 8.67 -41.92
CA ALA A 514 -33.80 9.97 -42.42
C ALA A 514 -33.45 11.14 -41.47
N GLU A 515 -33.23 10.84 -40.18
CA GLU A 515 -32.96 11.82 -39.12
C GLU A 515 -31.53 12.36 -39.20
N GLY A 516 -30.57 11.48 -39.51
CA GLY A 516 -29.18 11.89 -39.66
C GLY A 516 -28.28 10.77 -40.18
N PRO A 517 -27.02 11.09 -40.50
CA PRO A 517 -26.03 10.11 -40.94
C PRO A 517 -25.57 9.16 -39.82
N ALA A 518 -25.78 9.52 -38.54
CA ALA A 518 -25.51 8.68 -37.38
C ALA A 518 -26.64 7.69 -37.04
N HIS A 519 -27.81 7.83 -37.68
CA HIS A 519 -29.00 7.00 -37.46
C HIS A 519 -29.05 5.80 -38.41
N ALA A 520 -29.24 4.61 -37.85
CA ALA A 520 -29.17 3.35 -38.56
C ALA A 520 -30.41 3.07 -39.41
N SER A 521 -30.27 2.12 -40.34
CA SER A 521 -31.41 1.63 -41.13
C SER A 521 -32.21 0.53 -40.42
N PHE A 522 -31.84 0.17 -39.19
CA PHE A 522 -32.49 -0.85 -38.37
C PHE A 522 -32.27 -0.62 -36.87
N THR A 523 -33.05 -1.33 -36.04
CA THR A 523 -32.98 -1.30 -34.56
C THR A 523 -32.38 -2.58 -33.99
N LEU A 524 -31.84 -2.49 -32.77
CA LEU A 524 -31.46 -3.66 -31.97
C LEU A 524 -32.70 -4.41 -31.46
N ASP A 525 -32.56 -5.71 -31.18
CA ASP A 525 -33.62 -6.54 -30.61
C ASP A 525 -33.49 -6.56 -29.08
N ALA A 526 -34.50 -6.06 -28.38
CA ALA A 526 -34.53 -6.02 -26.92
C ALA A 526 -34.42 -7.42 -26.26
N SER A 527 -34.73 -8.49 -26.99
CA SER A 527 -34.60 -9.88 -26.51
C SER A 527 -33.20 -10.49 -26.70
N GLY A 528 -32.25 -9.71 -27.20
CA GLY A 528 -30.88 -10.12 -27.51
C GLY A 528 -30.70 -10.45 -28.99
N GLY A 529 -29.43 -10.50 -29.43
CA GLY A 529 -29.09 -10.70 -30.83
C GLY A 529 -27.59 -10.76 -31.12
N GLU A 530 -27.25 -10.63 -32.40
CA GLU A 530 -25.87 -10.52 -32.86
C GLU A 530 -25.70 -9.24 -33.68
N LEU A 531 -24.51 -8.64 -33.60
CA LEU A 531 -24.07 -7.57 -34.49
C LEU A 531 -22.73 -7.94 -35.10
N HIS A 532 -22.58 -7.59 -36.37
CA HIS A 532 -21.39 -7.86 -37.16
C HIS A 532 -20.92 -6.59 -37.84
N PHE A 533 -19.62 -6.34 -37.73
CA PHE A 533 -18.95 -5.16 -38.21
C PHE A 533 -18.03 -5.54 -39.37
N TYR A 534 -18.33 -5.07 -40.58
CA TYR A 534 -17.62 -5.46 -41.80
C TYR A 534 -16.92 -4.28 -42.45
N LYS A 535 -15.68 -4.47 -42.89
CA LYS A 535 -15.07 -3.57 -43.90
C LYS A 535 -15.38 -4.07 -45.30
N LYS A 536 -15.71 -3.14 -46.19
CA LYS A 536 -15.91 -3.41 -47.62
C LYS A 536 -14.69 -2.99 -48.43
N SER A 537 -14.15 -3.92 -49.21
CA SER A 537 -13.09 -3.67 -50.21
C SER A 537 -13.54 -4.18 -51.58
N GLY A 538 -13.86 -3.26 -52.48
CA GLY A 538 -14.47 -3.59 -53.78
C GLY A 538 -15.83 -4.26 -53.59
N SER A 539 -15.94 -5.54 -53.97
CA SER A 539 -17.14 -6.37 -53.80
C SER A 539 -17.07 -7.35 -52.61
N THR A 540 -15.98 -7.30 -51.83
CA THR A 540 -15.74 -8.24 -50.73
C THR A 540 -16.00 -7.55 -49.39
N PHE A 541 -16.66 -8.27 -48.47
CA PHE A 541 -16.82 -7.89 -47.08
C PHE A 541 -15.90 -8.76 -46.23
N THR A 542 -15.18 -8.14 -45.30
CA THR A 542 -14.29 -8.81 -44.35
C THR A 542 -14.74 -8.42 -42.96
N LEU A 543 -15.00 -9.42 -42.11
CA LEU A 543 -15.36 -9.19 -40.72
C LEU A 543 -14.21 -8.44 -40.05
N ILE A 544 -14.55 -7.36 -39.36
CA ILE A 544 -13.65 -6.64 -38.46
C ILE A 544 -13.88 -7.19 -37.06
N ASP A 545 -15.13 -7.13 -36.61
CA ASP A 545 -15.53 -7.48 -35.26
C ASP A 545 -16.99 -7.97 -35.22
N SER A 546 -17.38 -8.65 -34.15
CA SER A 546 -18.76 -9.10 -33.92
C SER A 546 -19.03 -9.26 -32.43
N VAL A 547 -20.28 -9.06 -32.04
CA VAL A 547 -20.78 -9.26 -30.67
C VAL A 547 -22.07 -10.07 -30.70
N THR A 548 -22.21 -10.95 -29.72
CA THR A 548 -23.51 -11.53 -29.34
C THR A 548 -23.91 -10.90 -28.02
N TYR A 549 -25.12 -10.35 -27.94
CA TYR A 549 -25.62 -9.67 -26.74
C TYR A 549 -26.91 -10.34 -26.23
N PRO A 550 -27.09 -10.46 -24.90
CA PRO A 550 -28.28 -11.04 -24.32
C PRO A 550 -29.48 -10.09 -24.38
N SER A 551 -30.63 -10.53 -23.85
CA SER A 551 -31.70 -9.59 -23.48
C SER A 551 -31.16 -8.66 -22.40
N LEU A 552 -31.36 -7.35 -22.57
CA LEU A 552 -30.94 -6.33 -21.62
C LEU A 552 -32.17 -5.67 -21.00
N ASP A 553 -32.04 -5.25 -19.74
CA ASP A 553 -33.04 -4.43 -19.07
C ASP A 553 -33.00 -2.98 -19.60
N GLU A 554 -34.01 -2.18 -19.22
CA GLU A 554 -34.06 -0.75 -19.58
C GLU A 554 -32.83 -0.03 -19.00
N ASP A 555 -32.18 0.80 -19.84
CA ASP A 555 -31.01 1.63 -19.47
C ASP A 555 -29.77 0.86 -19.01
N VAL A 556 -29.68 -0.43 -19.36
CA VAL A 556 -28.51 -1.29 -19.14
C VAL A 556 -27.79 -1.55 -20.46
N SER A 557 -26.46 -1.41 -20.48
CA SER A 557 -25.64 -1.68 -21.66
C SER A 557 -24.92 -3.03 -21.57
N TRP A 558 -24.37 -3.43 -22.71
CA TRP A 558 -23.50 -4.59 -22.87
C TRP A 558 -22.17 -4.05 -23.41
N GLY A 559 -21.12 -4.12 -22.60
CA GLY A 559 -19.82 -3.51 -22.86
C GLY A 559 -18.70 -4.54 -22.95
N ARG A 560 -17.62 -4.22 -23.66
CA ARG A 560 -16.35 -4.94 -23.54
C ARG A 560 -15.67 -4.59 -22.21
N GLY A 561 -15.13 -5.59 -21.51
CA GLY A 561 -14.38 -5.36 -20.28
C GLY A 561 -13.04 -4.60 -20.48
N TYR A 562 -12.32 -4.41 -19.38
CA TYR A 562 -11.21 -3.46 -19.22
C TYR A 562 -9.87 -3.88 -19.82
N GLU A 563 -9.67 -5.18 -20.02
CA GLU A 563 -8.41 -5.71 -20.53
C GLU A 563 -8.38 -5.77 -22.07
N GLU A 564 -7.19 -5.72 -22.67
CA GLU A 564 -6.98 -5.60 -24.12
C GLU A 564 -7.63 -6.74 -24.96
N GLU A 565 -8.12 -7.79 -24.30
CA GLU A 565 -8.87 -8.91 -24.88
C GLU A 565 -10.12 -9.33 -24.07
N ALA A 566 -10.72 -8.43 -23.28
CA ALA A 566 -11.80 -8.81 -22.37
C ALA A 566 -13.11 -9.30 -23.04
N ASP A 567 -13.75 -10.24 -22.35
CA ASP A 567 -15.10 -10.72 -22.63
C ASP A 567 -16.14 -9.59 -22.51
N TRP A 568 -17.31 -9.80 -23.12
CA TRP A 568 -18.42 -8.85 -23.00
C TRP A 568 -19.20 -9.09 -21.71
N GLU A 569 -19.60 -8.01 -21.05
CA GLU A 569 -20.31 -8.04 -19.76
C GLU A 569 -21.50 -7.08 -19.72
N VAL A 570 -22.41 -7.31 -18.76
CA VAL A 570 -23.51 -6.37 -18.47
C VAL A 570 -22.91 -5.17 -17.75
N ASN A 571 -23.18 -3.97 -18.25
CA ASN A 571 -22.82 -2.73 -17.58
C ASN A 571 -24.10 -2.00 -17.14
N ALA A 572 -24.32 -1.92 -15.82
CA ALA A 572 -25.47 -1.22 -15.25
C ALA A 572 -25.31 0.31 -15.27
N GLU A 573 -24.09 0.81 -15.48
CA GLU A 573 -23.76 2.25 -15.59
C GLU A 573 -23.15 2.52 -16.98
N PRO A 574 -23.98 2.71 -18.01
CA PRO A 574 -23.51 2.85 -19.38
C PRO A 574 -22.65 4.10 -19.60
N THR A 575 -21.64 3.99 -20.45
CA THR A 575 -20.56 4.98 -20.63
C THR A 575 -20.43 5.52 -22.06
N PRO A 576 -21.51 5.97 -22.72
CA PRO A 576 -21.42 6.40 -24.10
C PRO A 576 -20.48 7.60 -24.26
N GLY A 577 -19.47 7.43 -25.12
CA GLY A 577 -18.45 8.42 -25.46
C GLY A 577 -17.20 8.38 -24.58
N GLU A 578 -17.14 7.49 -23.60
CA GLU A 578 -16.04 7.37 -22.64
C GLU A 578 -15.58 5.90 -22.57
N ALA A 579 -14.47 5.64 -21.87
CA ALA A 579 -14.10 4.27 -21.56
C ALA A 579 -15.19 3.62 -20.70
N ASN A 580 -15.45 2.33 -20.93
CA ASN A 580 -16.30 1.54 -20.04
C ASN A 580 -15.76 1.67 -18.60
N VAL A 581 -16.65 1.54 -17.61
CA VAL A 581 -16.31 1.50 -16.17
C VAL A 581 -17.03 0.32 -15.54
N ARG A 582 -16.32 -0.50 -14.73
CA ARG A 582 -16.91 -1.73 -14.20
C ARG A 582 -18.01 -1.25 -13.26
N SER A 583 -19.26 -1.57 -13.57
CA SER A 583 -20.38 -1.37 -12.66
C SER A 583 -20.18 -2.31 -11.47
N LEU A 584 -19.35 -1.88 -10.52
CA LEU A 584 -19.25 -2.51 -9.22
C LEU A 584 -20.46 -2.08 -8.37
N PRO A 585 -21.05 -2.97 -7.57
CA PRO A 585 -21.99 -2.57 -6.52
C PRO A 585 -21.44 -1.38 -5.73
N ASP A 586 -22.29 -0.44 -5.34
CA ASP A 586 -21.90 0.59 -4.36
C ASP A 586 -21.71 -0.10 -3.00
N TYR A 587 -20.46 -0.44 -2.69
CA TYR A 587 -20.09 -1.10 -1.43
C TYR A 587 -19.95 -0.11 -0.28
N GLU A 588 -19.85 1.20 -0.57
CA GLU A 588 -19.63 2.24 0.44
C GLU A 588 -20.85 2.31 1.39
N GLY A 589 -20.60 2.03 2.67
CA GLY A 589 -21.65 2.04 3.70
C GLY A 589 -22.59 0.84 3.69
N VAL A 590 -22.27 -0.24 2.97
CA VAL A 590 -23.05 -1.50 2.99
C VAL A 590 -22.20 -2.76 3.16
N LEU A 591 -20.92 -2.75 2.80
CA LEU A 591 -19.99 -3.86 3.03
C LEU A 591 -18.91 -3.42 4.03
N PHE A 592 -18.69 -4.23 5.07
CA PHE A 592 -17.82 -3.86 6.18
C PHE A 592 -16.88 -5.00 6.54
N ILE A 593 -15.66 -4.65 6.97
CA ILE A 593 -14.84 -5.54 7.80
C ILE A 593 -15.49 -5.53 9.18
N ASN A 594 -15.96 -6.68 9.67
CA ASN A 594 -16.88 -6.75 10.80
C ASN A 594 -16.24 -7.30 12.08
N GLU A 595 -15.43 -8.34 11.95
CA GLU A 595 -14.74 -9.01 13.05
C GLU A 595 -13.45 -9.63 12.49
N PHE A 596 -12.37 -9.66 13.25
CA PHE A 596 -11.16 -10.39 12.88
C PHE A 596 -10.43 -10.94 14.10
N MET A 597 -9.58 -11.93 13.89
CA MET A 597 -8.69 -12.51 14.89
C MET A 597 -7.31 -12.75 14.28
N ALA A 598 -6.27 -12.16 14.87
CA ALA A 598 -4.89 -12.24 14.40
C ALA A 598 -3.99 -13.18 15.24
N ASP A 599 -4.59 -13.89 16.20
CA ASP A 599 -3.90 -14.91 17.00
C ASP A 599 -4.94 -15.96 17.45
N ASN A 600 -5.20 -16.94 16.58
CA ASN A 600 -6.20 -17.98 16.79
C ASN A 600 -5.53 -19.32 17.15
N GLU A 601 -5.79 -19.85 18.34
CA GLU A 601 -5.22 -21.13 18.79
C GLU A 601 -6.31 -22.17 19.09
N THR A 602 -7.51 -21.74 19.49
CA THR A 602 -8.58 -22.66 19.90
C THR A 602 -10.00 -22.31 19.47
N THR A 603 -10.24 -21.16 18.85
CA THR A 603 -11.61 -20.66 18.62
C THR A 603 -12.34 -21.38 17.49
N ILE A 604 -11.87 -21.21 16.25
CA ILE A 604 -12.38 -21.87 15.05
C ILE A 604 -11.22 -22.42 14.24
N ALA A 605 -11.44 -23.56 13.61
CA ALA A 605 -10.46 -24.16 12.72
C ALA A 605 -10.98 -24.13 11.28
N ASP A 606 -10.05 -24.01 10.34
CA ASP A 606 -10.29 -24.05 8.92
C ASP A 606 -10.72 -25.46 8.43
N GLU A 607 -10.86 -25.61 7.11
CA GLU A 607 -11.18 -26.88 6.46
C GLU A 607 -10.13 -27.98 6.68
N ALA A 608 -8.86 -27.63 6.91
CA ALA A 608 -7.78 -28.56 7.25
C ALA A 608 -7.77 -28.95 8.74
N GLY A 609 -8.45 -28.18 9.60
CA GLY A 609 -8.50 -28.34 11.05
C GLY A 609 -7.38 -27.61 11.79
N GLU A 610 -6.81 -26.58 11.16
CA GLU A 610 -5.79 -25.66 11.65
C GLU A 610 -6.46 -24.37 12.15
N PHE A 611 -5.88 -23.74 13.17
CA PHE A 611 -6.43 -22.53 13.78
C PHE A 611 -5.69 -21.35 13.17
N GLU A 612 -6.19 -20.86 12.05
CA GLU A 612 -5.58 -19.75 11.32
C GLU A 612 -6.26 -18.43 11.64
N ASP A 613 -5.56 -17.33 11.35
CA ASP A 613 -6.12 -16.00 11.49
C ASP A 613 -7.26 -15.82 10.49
N TRP A 614 -8.21 -14.98 10.83
CA TRP A 614 -9.39 -14.81 10.00
C TRP A 614 -9.95 -13.41 10.06
N ILE A 615 -10.60 -13.03 8.97
CA ILE A 615 -11.31 -11.77 8.77
C ILE A 615 -12.74 -12.12 8.37
N GLU A 616 -13.70 -11.46 9.00
CA GLU A 616 -15.11 -11.55 8.66
C GLU A 616 -15.59 -10.28 7.96
N LEU A 617 -16.26 -10.47 6.82
CA LEU A 617 -16.98 -9.42 6.11
C LEU A 617 -18.48 -9.48 6.41
N TYR A 618 -19.12 -8.32 6.58
CA TYR A 618 -20.57 -8.19 6.81
C TYR A 618 -21.26 -7.38 5.70
N ASN A 619 -22.35 -7.94 5.16
CA ASN A 619 -23.24 -7.27 4.22
C ASN A 619 -24.44 -6.65 4.96
N ALA A 620 -24.43 -5.34 5.19
CA ALA A 620 -25.50 -4.58 5.85
C ALA A 620 -26.71 -4.28 4.93
N SER A 621 -26.65 -4.65 3.65
CA SER A 621 -27.71 -4.36 2.68
C SER A 621 -28.89 -5.35 2.74
N GLU A 622 -29.99 -5.01 2.07
CA GLU A 622 -31.16 -5.89 1.92
C GLU A 622 -31.05 -6.85 0.71
N GLU A 623 -29.94 -6.85 -0.03
CA GLU A 623 -29.72 -7.66 -1.24
C GLU A 623 -28.41 -8.47 -1.12
N ASP A 624 -28.25 -9.50 -1.96
CA ASP A 624 -27.01 -10.28 -2.02
C ASP A 624 -25.91 -9.45 -2.73
N LEU A 625 -24.69 -9.43 -2.17
CA LEU A 625 -23.52 -8.77 -2.76
C LEU A 625 -22.61 -9.80 -3.44
N ASP A 626 -22.18 -9.51 -4.66
CA ASP A 626 -21.08 -10.20 -5.34
C ASP A 626 -19.77 -9.53 -4.93
N LEU A 627 -18.78 -10.30 -4.51
CA LEU A 627 -17.47 -9.80 -4.08
C LEU A 627 -16.35 -10.18 -5.04
N GLY A 628 -16.67 -10.91 -6.13
CA GLY A 628 -15.67 -11.39 -7.08
C GLY A 628 -14.85 -10.25 -7.71
N GLY A 629 -13.53 -10.35 -7.58
CA GLY A 629 -12.57 -9.38 -8.09
C GLY A 629 -12.30 -8.17 -7.19
N LEU A 630 -12.92 -8.09 -6.01
CA LEU A 630 -12.51 -7.14 -4.97
C LEU A 630 -11.12 -7.51 -4.44
N TYR A 631 -10.44 -6.54 -3.81
CA TYR A 631 -9.13 -6.79 -3.21
C TYR A 631 -9.18 -6.66 -1.70
N MET A 632 -8.38 -7.48 -1.01
CA MET A 632 -8.08 -7.36 0.41
C MET A 632 -6.58 -7.28 0.63
N THR A 633 -6.21 -6.64 1.74
CA THR A 633 -4.82 -6.42 2.10
C THR A 633 -4.65 -6.27 3.61
N ASP A 634 -3.50 -6.67 4.15
CA ASP A 634 -3.01 -6.30 5.47
C ASP A 634 -1.95 -5.16 5.43
N ASP A 635 -1.81 -4.49 4.28
CA ASP A 635 -0.99 -3.30 4.08
C ASP A 635 -1.78 -2.29 3.21
N LEU A 636 -2.21 -1.17 3.80
CA LEU A 636 -3.03 -0.19 3.07
C LEU A 636 -2.26 0.50 1.92
N LEU A 637 -0.95 0.35 1.86
CA LEU A 637 -0.09 0.84 0.77
C LEU A 637 0.00 -0.15 -0.39
N GLU A 638 -0.43 -1.40 -0.20
CA GLU A 638 -0.55 -2.46 -1.22
C GLU A 638 -2.04 -2.84 -1.39
N PRO A 639 -2.88 -2.01 -2.04
CA PRO A 639 -4.33 -2.20 -2.07
C PRO A 639 -4.82 -3.45 -2.83
N THR A 640 -3.94 -4.17 -3.52
CA THR A 640 -4.27 -5.28 -4.42
C THR A 640 -3.56 -6.59 -4.08
N MET A 641 -3.19 -6.82 -2.81
CA MET A 641 -2.44 -8.02 -2.42
C MET A 641 -3.21 -9.30 -2.75
N TRP A 642 -4.40 -9.48 -2.17
CA TRP A 642 -5.23 -10.65 -2.44
C TRP A 642 -6.50 -10.27 -3.19
N VAL A 643 -6.83 -11.01 -4.25
CA VAL A 643 -8.09 -10.85 -4.98
C VAL A 643 -9.13 -11.86 -4.48
N ILE A 644 -10.30 -11.37 -4.07
CA ILE A 644 -11.43 -12.22 -3.72
C ILE A 644 -11.89 -12.97 -4.99
N PRO A 645 -11.94 -14.33 -5.00
CA PRO A 645 -12.22 -15.05 -6.23
C PRO A 645 -13.60 -14.77 -6.84
N ASP A 646 -13.66 -14.82 -8.16
CA ASP A 646 -14.88 -14.62 -8.93
C ASP A 646 -16.03 -15.55 -8.49
N GLY A 647 -17.23 -14.97 -8.34
CA GLY A 647 -18.44 -15.68 -7.95
C GLY A 647 -18.62 -15.86 -6.44
N THR A 648 -17.75 -15.27 -5.62
CA THR A 648 -17.92 -15.15 -4.17
C THR A 648 -19.07 -14.20 -3.87
N THR A 649 -20.02 -14.60 -3.00
CA THR A 649 -21.21 -13.79 -2.68
C THR A 649 -21.51 -13.80 -1.19
N ILE A 650 -21.99 -12.67 -0.65
CA ILE A 650 -22.54 -12.56 0.71
C ILE A 650 -24.03 -12.26 0.60
N GLY A 651 -24.86 -13.10 1.22
CA GLY A 651 -26.31 -12.87 1.24
C GLY A 651 -26.69 -11.60 2.02
N ALA A 652 -27.88 -11.05 1.76
CA ALA A 652 -28.41 -9.89 2.50
C ALA A 652 -28.37 -10.10 4.04
N GLY A 653 -27.72 -9.18 4.77
CA GLY A 653 -27.53 -9.30 6.22
C GLY A 653 -26.62 -10.46 6.66
N GLY A 654 -25.84 -11.03 5.73
CA GLY A 654 -24.97 -12.19 5.94
C GLY A 654 -23.53 -11.82 6.25
N TYR A 655 -22.76 -12.85 6.62
CA TYR A 655 -21.35 -12.78 7.01
C TYR A 655 -20.54 -13.74 6.13
N LEU A 656 -19.25 -13.45 5.91
CA LEU A 656 -18.32 -14.31 5.19
C LEU A 656 -16.96 -14.29 5.87
N LEU A 657 -16.44 -15.49 6.19
CA LEU A 657 -15.08 -15.67 6.70
C LEU A 657 -14.08 -15.79 5.56
N ILE A 658 -12.92 -15.19 5.77
CA ILE A 658 -11.72 -15.26 4.94
C ILE A 658 -10.56 -15.61 5.87
N TRP A 659 -9.85 -16.69 5.57
CA TRP A 659 -8.66 -17.11 6.31
C TRP A 659 -7.48 -16.28 5.85
N ALA A 660 -6.79 -15.63 6.78
CA ALA A 660 -5.57 -14.85 6.51
C ALA A 660 -4.37 -15.66 6.98
N ASP A 661 -3.98 -16.66 6.19
CA ASP A 661 -2.99 -17.68 6.58
C ASP A 661 -1.74 -17.71 5.69
N SER A 662 -1.66 -16.83 4.69
CA SER A 662 -0.64 -16.85 3.64
C SER A 662 -0.60 -18.13 2.79
N ASP A 663 -1.69 -18.89 2.70
CA ASP A 663 -1.77 -20.11 1.89
C ASP A 663 -3.02 -20.16 0.99
N ALA A 664 -3.01 -19.35 -0.06
CA ALA A 664 -4.08 -19.35 -1.07
C ALA A 664 -4.25 -20.70 -1.82
N GLU A 665 -3.36 -21.69 -1.64
CA GLU A 665 -3.55 -23.02 -2.23
C GLU A 665 -4.58 -23.87 -1.46
N ASP A 666 -4.84 -23.56 -0.19
CA ASP A 666 -5.72 -24.35 0.68
C ASP A 666 -7.21 -24.14 0.40
N GLY A 667 -7.57 -23.00 -0.20
CA GLY A 667 -8.91 -22.80 -0.72
C GLY A 667 -9.16 -21.40 -1.28
N PRO A 668 -10.32 -21.20 -1.93
CA PRO A 668 -10.67 -19.91 -2.54
C PRO A 668 -10.93 -18.78 -1.52
N LEU A 669 -11.00 -19.06 -0.23
CA LEU A 669 -11.17 -18.05 0.82
C LEU A 669 -9.97 -18.02 1.77
N HIS A 670 -8.82 -18.52 1.31
CA HIS A 670 -7.54 -18.39 1.99
C HIS A 670 -6.75 -17.28 1.28
N ALA A 671 -6.44 -16.22 2.02
CA ALA A 671 -5.70 -15.08 1.55
C ALA A 671 -4.19 -15.38 1.51
N ASP A 672 -3.47 -14.72 0.62
CA ASP A 672 -2.02 -14.87 0.50
C ASP A 672 -1.22 -14.02 1.51
N PHE A 673 -1.92 -13.43 2.49
CA PHE A 673 -1.35 -12.68 3.62
C PHE A 673 -1.85 -13.21 4.97
N LYS A 674 -1.19 -12.82 6.06
CA LYS A 674 -1.46 -13.31 7.42
C LYS A 674 -1.34 -12.19 8.43
N LEU A 675 -2.25 -12.17 9.41
CA LEU A 675 -2.34 -11.06 10.34
C LEU A 675 -1.26 -11.08 11.42
N GLY A 676 -0.74 -9.89 11.74
CA GLY A 676 0.23 -9.64 12.80
C GLY A 676 -0.42 -9.36 14.15
N ALA A 677 -0.27 -10.26 15.12
CA ALA A 677 -0.74 -10.07 16.50
C ALA A 677 -0.16 -8.84 17.23
N GLY A 678 0.90 -8.20 16.71
CA GLY A 678 1.46 -6.95 17.26
C GLY A 678 0.77 -5.66 16.77
N GLY A 679 -0.28 -5.80 15.95
CA GLY A 679 -0.99 -4.69 15.33
C GLY A 679 -0.46 -4.32 13.94
N GLU A 680 -1.39 -3.98 13.07
CA GLU A 680 -1.22 -3.65 11.65
C GLU A 680 -2.55 -3.08 11.12
N GLU A 681 -2.86 -3.31 9.84
CA GLU A 681 -4.06 -2.83 9.16
C GLU A 681 -4.77 -3.94 8.39
N ILE A 682 -6.04 -3.72 8.06
CA ILE A 682 -6.81 -4.52 7.11
C ILE A 682 -7.52 -3.54 6.18
N GLY A 683 -7.38 -3.74 4.88
CA GLY A 683 -8.04 -2.96 3.84
C GLY A 683 -8.93 -3.84 2.96
N LEU A 684 -10.08 -3.29 2.58
CA LEU A 684 -10.98 -3.85 1.59
C LEU A 684 -11.18 -2.81 0.46
N TYR A 685 -10.85 -3.18 -0.77
CA TYR A 685 -10.85 -2.30 -1.92
C TYR A 685 -11.75 -2.82 -3.04
N ALA A 686 -12.31 -1.88 -3.81
CA ALA A 686 -13.07 -2.16 -5.02
C ALA A 686 -12.19 -2.87 -6.06
N ALA A 687 -12.81 -3.51 -7.05
CA ALA A 687 -12.10 -4.21 -8.12
C ALA A 687 -11.28 -3.31 -9.06
N ASP A 688 -11.37 -1.98 -8.90
CA ASP A 688 -10.48 -1.02 -9.57
C ASP A 688 -9.10 -0.94 -8.90
N GLY A 689 -8.91 -1.59 -7.75
CA GLY A 689 -7.67 -1.61 -6.97
C GLY A 689 -7.30 -0.28 -6.31
N VAL A 690 -8.21 0.70 -6.28
CA VAL A 690 -7.93 2.06 -5.81
C VAL A 690 -9.02 2.58 -4.87
N THR A 691 -10.29 2.25 -5.10
CA THR A 691 -11.40 2.75 -4.29
C THR A 691 -11.51 1.95 -3.00
N LEU A 692 -11.17 2.60 -1.87
CA LEU A 692 -11.31 2.00 -0.54
C LEU A 692 -12.79 1.83 -0.18
N ILE A 693 -13.16 0.61 0.24
CA ILE A 693 -14.52 0.27 0.71
C ILE A 693 -14.59 0.40 2.23
N ASP A 694 -13.70 -0.29 2.94
CA ASP A 694 -13.59 -0.24 4.41
C ASP A 694 -12.15 -0.56 4.83
N SER A 695 -11.73 -0.07 5.99
CA SER A 695 -10.46 -0.42 6.60
C SER A 695 -10.45 -0.29 8.11
N ILE A 696 -9.51 -0.98 8.73
CA ILE A 696 -9.16 -0.82 10.14
C ILE A 696 -7.63 -0.82 10.29
N VAL A 697 -7.14 -0.01 11.21
CA VAL A 697 -5.78 -0.12 11.76
C VAL A 697 -5.93 -0.54 13.22
N PHE A 698 -5.29 -1.62 13.62
CA PHE A 698 -5.42 -2.22 14.94
C PHE A 698 -4.07 -2.36 15.66
N GLY A 699 -4.11 -2.45 16.99
CA GLY A 699 -2.92 -2.61 17.83
C GLY A 699 -2.72 -4.06 18.27
N ASP A 700 -1.92 -4.27 19.32
CA ASP A 700 -1.68 -5.60 19.91
C ASP A 700 -2.99 -6.41 20.10
N GLN A 701 -2.94 -7.68 19.68
CA GLN A 701 -4.01 -8.66 19.81
C GLN A 701 -3.60 -9.74 20.82
N ALA A 702 -4.60 -10.32 21.49
CA ALA A 702 -4.39 -11.41 22.44
C ALA A 702 -4.89 -12.73 21.86
N GLU A 703 -4.20 -13.82 22.19
CA GLU A 703 -4.58 -15.19 21.84
C GLU A 703 -6.07 -15.44 22.11
N ASP A 704 -6.79 -15.93 21.10
CA ASP A 704 -8.21 -16.29 21.13
C ASP A 704 -9.18 -15.13 21.48
N VAL A 705 -8.74 -13.87 21.31
CA VAL A 705 -9.58 -12.67 21.45
C VAL A 705 -9.72 -12.00 20.09
N SER A 706 -10.94 -11.87 19.58
CA SER A 706 -11.20 -11.15 18.34
C SER A 706 -11.44 -9.68 18.60
N MET A 707 -11.38 -8.87 17.55
CA MET A 707 -11.80 -7.47 17.57
C MET A 707 -12.96 -7.32 16.58
N GLY A 708 -14.07 -6.74 17.01
CA GLY A 708 -15.30 -6.66 16.22
C GLY A 708 -16.09 -5.37 16.40
N ARG A 709 -16.89 -5.01 15.38
CA ARG A 709 -17.78 -3.84 15.38
C ARG A 709 -19.04 -4.09 16.18
N ILE A 710 -19.44 -3.14 17.05
CA ILE A 710 -20.68 -3.22 17.83
C ILE A 710 -21.49 -1.93 17.69
N PRO A 711 -22.67 -1.95 17.03
CA PRO A 711 -23.27 -3.08 16.30
C PRO A 711 -22.50 -3.43 15.01
N ASP A 712 -22.83 -4.57 14.39
CA ASP A 712 -22.25 -4.98 13.09
C ASP A 712 -22.36 -3.85 12.05
N GLY A 713 -21.26 -3.63 11.31
CA GLY A 713 -21.13 -2.52 10.36
C GLY A 713 -21.19 -1.11 10.98
N GLY A 714 -21.12 -0.98 12.32
CA GLY A 714 -21.03 0.29 13.04
C GLY A 714 -19.60 0.79 13.21
N ASP A 715 -19.41 2.05 13.62
CA ASP A 715 -18.08 2.67 13.73
C ASP A 715 -17.27 2.22 14.98
N ASP A 716 -17.94 1.61 15.97
CA ASP A 716 -17.35 1.30 17.27
C ASP A 716 -16.74 -0.12 17.28
N TRP A 717 -15.42 -0.21 17.47
CA TRP A 717 -14.68 -1.47 17.60
C TRP A 717 -14.44 -1.84 19.07
N GLN A 718 -14.58 -3.13 19.41
CA GLN A 718 -14.33 -3.67 20.75
C GLN A 718 -13.59 -5.00 20.67
N TYR A 719 -12.78 -5.29 21.68
CA TYR A 719 -12.25 -6.64 21.90
C TYR A 719 -13.38 -7.56 22.38
N LEU A 720 -13.44 -8.76 21.82
CA LEU A 720 -14.43 -9.80 22.12
C LEU A 720 -13.70 -11.05 22.62
N SER A 721 -13.75 -11.28 23.92
CA SER A 721 -13.33 -12.53 24.58
C SER A 721 -14.24 -13.72 24.22
N THR A 722 -15.41 -13.44 23.64
CA THR A 722 -16.26 -14.45 23.00
C THR A 722 -16.44 -14.12 21.52
N PRO A 723 -15.56 -14.61 20.62
CA PRO A 723 -15.64 -14.37 19.19
C PRO A 723 -16.95 -14.88 18.56
N THR A 724 -17.41 -14.22 17.50
CA THR A 724 -18.72 -14.45 16.87
C THR A 724 -18.67 -14.76 15.36
N PRO A 725 -17.77 -15.66 14.90
CA PRO A 725 -17.68 -15.98 13.48
C PRO A 725 -19.00 -16.49 12.88
N GLU A 726 -19.29 -16.02 11.68
CA GLU A 726 -20.51 -16.19 10.90
C GLU A 726 -21.79 -15.68 11.60
N ALA A 727 -21.68 -14.80 12.58
CA ALA A 727 -22.79 -14.32 13.40
C ALA A 727 -22.64 -12.84 13.80
N ALA A 728 -23.71 -12.27 14.35
CA ALA A 728 -23.71 -10.89 14.82
C ALA A 728 -22.84 -10.72 16.08
N ASN A 729 -22.01 -9.68 16.10
CA ASN A 729 -21.17 -9.31 17.23
C ASN A 729 -22.02 -8.94 18.46
N VAL A 730 -21.56 -9.38 19.64
CA VAL A 730 -22.20 -9.09 20.92
C VAL A 730 -21.17 -8.58 21.90
N ALA A 731 -21.47 -7.46 22.58
CA ALA A 731 -20.55 -6.89 23.55
C ALA A 731 -20.26 -7.86 24.69
N ASP A 732 -18.98 -7.95 25.05
CA ASP A 732 -18.57 -8.69 26.22
C ASP A 732 -19.24 -8.13 27.49
N PRO A 733 -19.58 -8.99 28.46
CA PRO A 733 -19.98 -8.52 29.77
C PRO A 733 -18.81 -7.74 30.41
N PRO A 734 -19.07 -6.61 31.11
CA PRO A 734 -18.02 -5.86 31.78
C PRO A 734 -17.31 -6.75 32.80
N GLU A 735 -15.99 -6.63 32.91
CA GLU A 735 -15.22 -7.28 33.96
C GLU A 735 -15.59 -6.64 35.31
N ILE A 736 -16.02 -7.47 36.26
CA ILE A 736 -16.46 -7.02 37.59
C ILE A 736 -15.40 -7.49 38.61
N PRO A 737 -14.52 -6.59 39.10
CA PRO A 737 -13.55 -6.96 40.13
C PRO A 737 -14.28 -7.28 41.44
N GLU A 738 -13.82 -8.31 42.16
CA GLU A 738 -14.33 -8.64 43.50
C GLU A 738 -13.65 -7.70 44.51
N ILE A 739 -14.22 -6.50 44.70
CA ILE A 739 -13.78 -5.51 45.69
C ILE A 739 -14.95 -5.04 46.55
N TYR A 740 -14.65 -4.54 47.74
CA TYR A 740 -15.66 -4.12 48.70
C TYR A 740 -15.36 -2.73 49.25
N VAL A 741 -16.39 -1.90 49.44
CA VAL A 741 -16.26 -0.75 50.35
C VAL A 741 -16.22 -1.31 51.76
N ASN A 742 -15.12 -1.05 52.48
CA ASN A 742 -14.78 -1.74 53.72
C ASN A 742 -15.10 -0.92 54.97
N GLU A 743 -14.65 0.32 55.01
CA GLU A 743 -14.81 1.24 56.14
C GLU A 743 -14.95 2.67 55.62
N LEU A 744 -15.67 3.54 56.33
CA LEU A 744 -15.71 4.97 56.05
C LEU A 744 -15.82 5.80 57.33
N MET A 745 -15.48 7.08 57.21
CA MET A 745 -15.68 8.10 58.24
C MET A 745 -16.05 9.44 57.59
N ALA A 746 -17.28 9.91 57.83
CA ALA A 746 -17.81 11.18 57.30
C ALA A 746 -17.71 12.38 58.26
N ASP A 747 -16.99 12.22 59.38
CA ASP A 747 -16.68 13.29 60.33
C ASP A 747 -15.33 12.99 61.00
N ASN A 748 -14.25 13.19 60.26
CA ASN A 748 -12.88 12.95 60.72
C ASN A 748 -12.31 14.23 61.34
N GLU A 749 -12.11 14.27 62.65
CA GLU A 749 -11.52 15.45 63.32
C GLU A 749 -10.06 15.20 63.73
N THR A 750 -9.71 13.94 64.06
CA THR A 750 -8.41 13.60 64.62
C THR A 750 -7.85 12.22 64.23
N THR A 751 -8.61 11.38 63.53
CA THR A 751 -8.26 9.96 63.30
C THR A 751 -7.06 9.81 62.36
N ILE A 752 -7.17 10.33 61.14
CA ILE A 752 -6.13 10.28 60.12
C ILE A 752 -6.12 11.58 59.33
N ALA A 753 -4.95 12.11 59.00
CA ALA A 753 -4.84 13.28 58.14
C ALA A 753 -4.32 12.84 56.78
N ASP A 754 -4.76 13.53 55.73
CA ASP A 754 -4.29 13.36 54.36
C ASP A 754 -2.84 13.86 54.16
N GLU A 755 -2.40 13.84 52.91
CA GLU A 755 -1.10 14.32 52.46
C GLU A 755 -0.90 15.84 52.67
N ALA A 756 -1.98 16.63 52.69
CA ALA A 756 -1.98 18.07 52.98
C ALA A 756 -1.96 18.37 54.49
N GLY A 757 -2.28 17.38 55.31
CA GLY A 757 -2.39 17.44 56.76
C GLY A 757 -3.78 17.87 57.26
N ASP A 758 -4.80 17.80 56.40
CA ASP A 758 -6.19 18.04 56.70
C ASP A 758 -6.90 16.72 57.09
N PHE A 759 -7.96 16.82 57.90
CA PHE A 759 -8.70 15.66 58.41
C PHE A 759 -9.98 15.53 57.60
N ASP A 760 -9.86 15.02 56.38
CA ASP A 760 -10.98 14.88 55.46
C ASP A 760 -11.74 13.57 55.64
N ASP A 761 -12.95 13.55 55.10
CA ASP A 761 -13.79 12.36 55.11
C ASP A 761 -13.14 11.32 54.19
N TRP A 762 -13.29 10.05 54.52
CA TRP A 762 -12.67 8.98 53.77
C TRP A 762 -13.53 7.74 53.72
N PHE A 763 -13.31 6.93 52.70
CA PHE A 763 -13.76 5.55 52.63
C PHE A 763 -12.63 4.67 52.14
N GLU A 764 -12.73 3.39 52.44
CA GLU A 764 -11.72 2.39 52.18
C GLU A 764 -12.27 1.31 51.24
N ILE A 765 -11.44 0.90 50.30
CA ILE A 765 -11.71 -0.22 49.40
C ILE A 765 -10.82 -1.40 49.82
N TYR A 766 -11.43 -2.56 49.99
CA TYR A 766 -10.76 -3.82 50.30
C TYR A 766 -10.73 -4.76 49.09
N ASN A 767 -9.55 -5.31 48.82
CA ASN A 767 -9.32 -6.36 47.84
C ASN A 767 -9.06 -7.70 48.55
N PRO A 768 -9.99 -8.67 48.49
CA PRO A 768 -9.79 -10.03 49.04
C PRO A 768 -8.94 -10.94 48.15
N GLY A 769 -8.65 -10.52 46.91
CA GLY A 769 -7.94 -11.30 45.91
C GLY A 769 -6.44 -11.37 46.18
N ASP A 770 -5.76 -12.31 45.52
CA ASP A 770 -4.31 -12.54 45.62
C ASP A 770 -3.48 -11.78 44.57
N GLU A 771 -4.12 -10.88 43.80
CA GLU A 771 -3.50 -10.00 42.82
C GLU A 771 -3.87 -8.52 43.09
N ASP A 772 -2.97 -7.61 42.70
CA ASP A 772 -3.21 -6.17 42.77
C ASP A 772 -4.31 -5.78 41.77
N ILE A 773 -5.26 -4.93 42.18
CA ILE A 773 -6.35 -4.46 41.31
C ILE A 773 -6.15 -2.96 41.04
N ASP A 774 -6.07 -2.57 39.77
CA ASP A 774 -6.16 -1.17 39.36
C ASP A 774 -7.63 -0.75 39.31
N LEU A 775 -7.98 0.30 40.05
CA LEU A 775 -9.33 0.86 40.09
C LEU A 775 -9.60 1.85 38.95
N GLY A 776 -8.60 2.12 38.11
CA GLY A 776 -8.70 3.00 36.95
C GLY A 776 -9.95 2.73 36.10
N GLY A 777 -10.70 3.79 35.82
CA GLY A 777 -11.91 3.73 35.00
C GLY A 777 -13.19 3.32 35.74
N LEU A 778 -13.12 2.78 36.96
CA LEU A 778 -14.29 2.52 37.80
C LEU A 778 -14.93 3.84 38.27
N PHE A 779 -16.25 3.82 38.50
CA PHE A 779 -16.96 4.98 39.03
C PHE A 779 -17.33 4.81 40.50
N MET A 780 -17.26 5.88 41.28
CA MET A 780 -17.65 5.89 42.70
C MET A 780 -18.52 7.10 43.02
N THR A 781 -19.42 6.95 43.99
CA THR A 781 -20.41 7.97 44.31
C THR A 781 -20.93 7.89 45.75
N ASP A 782 -21.39 9.03 46.27
CA ASP A 782 -22.18 9.20 47.49
C ASP A 782 -23.69 9.41 47.22
N ASP A 783 -24.13 9.28 45.96
CA ASP A 783 -25.53 9.34 45.54
C ASP A 783 -25.81 8.23 44.51
N LEU A 784 -26.58 7.20 44.88
CA LEU A 784 -26.92 6.08 43.98
C LEU A 784 -27.72 6.53 42.74
N SER A 785 -28.25 7.76 42.72
CA SER A 785 -28.91 8.34 41.56
C SER A 785 -27.96 9.06 40.59
N ASP A 786 -26.69 9.23 40.98
CA ASP A 786 -25.60 9.77 40.17
C ASP A 786 -24.38 8.82 40.19
N PRO A 787 -24.43 7.68 39.46
CA PRO A 787 -23.37 6.67 39.48
C PRO A 787 -22.04 7.15 38.90
N GLY A 788 -21.99 8.30 38.23
CA GLY A 788 -20.80 8.85 37.59
C GLY A 788 -20.16 10.03 38.34
N ALA A 789 -20.39 10.15 39.65
CA ALA A 789 -19.95 11.31 40.44
C ALA A 789 -18.42 11.50 40.43
N TRP A 790 -17.66 10.41 40.53
CA TRP A 790 -16.20 10.40 40.38
C TRP A 790 -15.76 9.17 39.58
N GLN A 791 -14.85 9.34 38.63
CA GLN A 791 -14.19 8.24 37.93
C GLN A 791 -12.76 8.15 38.44
N ALA A 792 -12.36 6.98 38.95
CA ALA A 792 -11.02 6.77 39.45
C ALA A 792 -9.99 6.87 38.30
N PRO A 793 -8.86 7.57 38.50
CA PRO A 793 -7.80 7.66 37.50
C PRO A 793 -7.03 6.34 37.35
N ASP A 794 -6.43 6.14 36.17
CA ASP A 794 -5.57 4.99 35.89
C ASP A 794 -4.38 4.92 36.86
N GLY A 795 -4.01 3.71 37.30
CA GLY A 795 -2.90 3.47 38.21
C GLY A 795 -3.25 3.60 39.69
N LEU A 796 -4.54 3.72 40.03
CA LEU A 796 -5.03 3.73 41.40
C LEU A 796 -5.18 2.29 41.93
N ILE A 797 -4.10 1.75 42.48
CA ILE A 797 -3.99 0.32 42.80
C ILE A 797 -4.40 0.04 44.25
N VAL A 798 -5.31 -0.92 44.43
CA VAL A 798 -5.52 -1.62 45.71
C VAL A 798 -4.73 -2.95 45.72
N PRO A 799 -3.73 -3.11 46.61
CA PRO A 799 -2.89 -4.31 46.62
C PRO A 799 -3.68 -5.60 46.91
N ALA A 800 -3.14 -6.74 46.48
CA ALA A 800 -3.63 -8.06 46.88
C ALA A 800 -3.78 -8.19 48.40
N GLU A 801 -4.91 -8.74 48.87
CA GLU A 801 -5.28 -8.86 50.29
C GLU A 801 -5.19 -7.53 51.08
N GLY A 802 -5.25 -6.39 50.37
CA GLY A 802 -4.93 -5.06 50.88
C GLY A 802 -6.09 -4.06 50.85
N PHE A 803 -5.78 -2.86 51.35
CA PHE A 803 -6.74 -1.77 51.53
C PHE A 803 -6.24 -0.50 50.85
N LEU A 804 -7.16 0.30 50.31
CA LEU A 804 -6.87 1.60 49.74
C LEU A 804 -7.84 2.67 50.27
N LEU A 805 -7.29 3.76 50.79
CA LEU A 805 -8.05 4.92 51.26
C LEU A 805 -8.31 5.89 50.12
N ILE A 806 -9.58 6.29 50.00
CA ILE A 806 -10.06 7.36 49.14
C ILE A 806 -10.58 8.50 50.02
N TRP A 807 -10.08 9.70 49.77
CA TRP A 807 -10.53 10.93 50.42
C TRP A 807 -11.78 11.44 49.72
N ALA A 808 -12.91 11.49 50.43
CA ALA A 808 -14.17 12.05 49.94
C ALA A 808 -14.27 13.51 50.37
N ASP A 809 -13.53 14.40 49.70
CA ASP A 809 -13.31 15.77 50.14
C ASP A 809 -13.81 16.86 49.17
N ASP A 810 -14.28 16.49 47.97
CA ASP A 810 -14.63 17.40 46.87
C ASP A 810 -13.42 18.19 46.33
N ASP A 811 -12.20 17.61 46.42
CA ASP A 811 -10.95 18.24 45.95
C ASP A 811 -9.99 17.26 45.25
N ALA A 812 -10.41 16.73 44.10
CA ALA A 812 -9.57 15.86 43.26
C ALA A 812 -8.26 16.51 42.73
N GLU A 813 -8.00 17.80 42.99
CA GLU A 813 -6.71 18.43 42.64
C GLU A 813 -5.59 18.10 43.65
N GLU A 814 -5.93 17.53 44.83
CA GLU A 814 -4.96 17.22 45.88
C GLU A 814 -4.19 15.89 45.67
N GLY A 815 -4.78 14.93 44.95
CA GLY A 815 -4.12 13.68 44.59
C GLY A 815 -5.04 12.67 43.89
N ASP A 816 -4.44 11.59 43.38
CA ASP A 816 -5.15 10.57 42.57
C ASP A 816 -6.20 9.78 43.37
N ASN A 817 -6.14 9.80 44.71
CA ASN A 817 -7.11 9.19 45.62
C ASN A 817 -8.06 10.21 46.30
N HIS A 818 -8.16 11.44 45.78
CA HIS A 818 -9.12 12.45 46.23
C HIS A 818 -10.33 12.51 45.29
N ALA A 819 -11.53 12.28 45.83
CA ALA A 819 -12.77 12.16 45.08
C ALA A 819 -13.48 13.51 44.91
N THR A 820 -14.25 13.64 43.82
CA THR A 820 -15.03 14.86 43.51
C THR A 820 -16.37 14.95 44.27
N PHE A 821 -16.49 14.28 45.41
CA PHE A 821 -17.66 14.32 46.29
C PHE A 821 -17.22 14.29 47.75
N LYS A 822 -18.13 14.69 48.66
CA LYS A 822 -17.86 14.76 50.10
C LYS A 822 -19.07 14.29 50.90
N PHE A 823 -18.80 13.46 51.89
CA PHE A 823 -19.85 12.88 52.72
C PHE A 823 -20.54 13.91 53.65
N SER A 824 -21.79 13.64 53.98
CA SER A 824 -22.62 14.29 54.98
C SER A 824 -22.59 13.51 56.29
N ALA A 825 -22.15 14.17 57.37
CA ALA A 825 -22.27 13.63 58.74
C ALA A 825 -23.73 13.30 59.17
N GLY A 826 -24.74 13.68 58.38
CA GLY A 826 -26.14 13.26 58.58
C GLY A 826 -26.47 11.82 58.15
N GLY A 827 -25.55 11.16 57.43
CA GLY A 827 -25.69 9.84 56.81
C GLY A 827 -26.16 9.91 55.36
N GLU A 828 -25.57 9.09 54.49
CA GLU A 828 -25.97 8.82 53.11
C GLU A 828 -25.52 7.42 52.66
N GLU A 829 -25.06 7.26 51.43
CA GLU A 829 -24.58 6.03 50.81
C GLU A 829 -23.17 6.19 50.24
N VAL A 830 -22.53 5.06 49.92
CA VAL A 830 -21.31 4.98 49.13
C VAL A 830 -21.42 3.79 48.19
N ALA A 831 -20.99 3.94 46.95
CA ALA A 831 -21.07 2.88 45.95
C ALA A 831 -19.90 2.90 44.96
N ILE A 832 -19.60 1.72 44.41
CA ILE A 832 -18.64 1.49 43.33
C ILE A 832 -19.38 0.86 42.15
N TYR A 833 -19.16 1.37 40.94
CA TYR A 833 -19.68 0.86 39.67
C TYR A 833 -18.53 0.46 38.75
N ALA A 834 -18.78 -0.55 37.92
CA ALA A 834 -17.87 -0.99 36.88
C ALA A 834 -17.59 0.13 35.86
N SER A 835 -16.59 -0.07 35.00
CA SER A 835 -16.18 0.89 33.97
C SER A 835 -17.28 1.22 32.94
N ASP A 836 -18.34 0.42 32.86
CA ASP A 836 -19.54 0.71 32.07
C ASP A 836 -20.44 1.81 32.67
N GLY A 837 -20.17 2.24 33.90
CA GLY A 837 -20.90 3.29 34.62
C GLY A 837 -22.32 2.91 35.05
N VAL A 838 -22.71 1.63 34.93
CA VAL A 838 -24.08 1.16 35.23
C VAL A 838 -24.11 -0.12 36.08
N THR A 839 -23.10 -0.97 36.00
CA THR A 839 -23.03 -2.23 36.73
C THR A 839 -22.51 -1.97 38.15
N LEU A 840 -23.37 -2.16 39.15
CA LEU A 840 -23.03 -1.95 40.57
C LEU A 840 -22.12 -3.08 41.08
N ILE A 841 -20.93 -2.73 41.59
CA ILE A 841 -19.96 -3.65 42.19
C ILE A 841 -20.29 -3.86 43.66
N ASP A 842 -20.24 -2.80 44.47
CA ASP A 842 -20.56 -2.84 45.90
C ASP A 842 -21.13 -1.50 46.38
N HIS A 843 -21.91 -1.54 47.46
CA HIS A 843 -22.43 -0.34 48.13
C HIS A 843 -22.92 -0.64 49.54
N PHE A 844 -23.01 0.41 50.36
CA PHE A 844 -23.87 0.40 51.53
C PHE A 844 -24.38 1.80 51.91
N GLU A 845 -25.45 1.83 52.69
CA GLU A 845 -26.00 3.05 53.31
C GLU A 845 -25.51 3.15 54.77
N PHE A 846 -25.18 4.35 55.23
CA PHE A 846 -24.75 4.64 56.59
C PHE A 846 -25.59 5.74 57.26
N GLY A 847 -25.68 5.67 58.58
CA GLY A 847 -26.41 6.65 59.40
C GLY A 847 -25.57 7.85 59.81
N ALA A 848 -26.18 8.77 60.55
CA ALA A 848 -25.47 9.94 61.10
C ALA A 848 -24.18 9.55 61.83
N GLN A 849 -23.09 10.23 61.50
CA GLN A 849 -21.76 10.00 62.07
C GLN A 849 -21.53 10.93 63.26
N GLU A 850 -20.83 10.44 64.29
CA GLU A 850 -20.25 11.28 65.33
C GLU A 850 -18.75 11.43 65.04
N PRO A 851 -18.12 12.56 65.43
CA PRO A 851 -16.71 12.79 65.15
C PRO A 851 -15.81 11.62 65.58
N ASP A 852 -14.92 11.21 64.67
CA ASP A 852 -13.91 10.15 64.86
C ASP A 852 -14.48 8.75 65.16
N ILE A 853 -15.72 8.45 64.72
CA ILE A 853 -16.29 7.10 64.72
C ILE A 853 -16.52 6.67 63.28
N SER A 854 -15.88 5.58 62.86
CA SER A 854 -16.08 5.01 61.53
C SER A 854 -17.24 4.02 61.49
N TYR A 855 -17.75 3.81 60.28
CA TYR A 855 -18.78 2.83 59.97
C TYR A 855 -18.26 1.93 58.85
N GLY A 856 -18.35 0.62 59.04
CA GLY A 856 -17.72 -0.31 58.13
C GLY A 856 -18.15 -1.75 58.37
N ARG A 857 -17.58 -2.66 57.59
CA ARG A 857 -17.83 -4.09 57.68
C ARG A 857 -17.12 -4.64 58.92
N LEU A 858 -17.82 -5.46 59.72
CA LEU A 858 -17.25 -6.07 60.94
C LEU A 858 -16.19 -7.14 60.62
N ILE A 859 -16.26 -7.71 59.44
CA ILE A 859 -15.33 -8.67 58.84
C ILE A 859 -15.02 -8.09 57.46
N ASP A 860 -13.75 -8.04 57.04
CA ASP A 860 -13.38 -7.40 55.79
C ASP A 860 -14.09 -8.08 54.60
N GLY A 861 -14.76 -7.28 53.75
CA GLY A 861 -15.63 -7.79 52.68
C GLY A 861 -16.88 -8.58 53.13
N GLY A 862 -17.10 -8.76 54.44
CA GLY A 862 -18.23 -9.47 55.03
C GLY A 862 -19.54 -8.68 55.00
N PRO A 863 -20.72 -9.32 55.08
CA PRO A 863 -22.02 -8.69 54.86
C PRO A 863 -22.55 -7.84 56.02
N ASP A 864 -21.93 -7.91 57.20
CA ASP A 864 -22.41 -7.26 58.41
C ASP A 864 -21.70 -5.91 58.63
N LEU A 865 -22.50 -4.83 58.70
CA LEU A 865 -22.03 -3.44 58.87
C LEU A 865 -22.43 -2.92 60.25
N ASP A 866 -21.53 -2.23 60.94
CA ASP A 866 -21.83 -1.48 62.17
C ASP A 866 -20.82 -0.33 62.36
N TYR A 867 -21.06 0.48 63.40
CA TYR A 867 -20.05 1.44 63.86
C TYR A 867 -18.88 0.68 64.51
N LEU A 868 -17.66 0.97 64.06
CA LEU A 868 -16.47 0.31 64.59
C LEU A 868 -16.04 0.92 65.92
N SER A 869 -15.58 0.07 66.83
CA SER A 869 -15.11 0.51 68.15
C SER A 869 -13.77 1.24 68.11
N THR A 870 -13.00 1.01 67.03
CA THR A 870 -11.73 1.65 66.69
C THR A 870 -11.71 1.78 65.18
N ALA A 871 -11.37 2.95 64.65
CA ALA A 871 -11.20 3.15 63.22
C ALA A 871 -9.88 2.54 62.74
N THR A 872 -9.90 1.90 61.56
CA THR A 872 -8.80 1.08 61.03
C THR A 872 -8.36 1.51 59.62
N PRO A 873 -8.13 2.81 59.36
CA PRO A 873 -7.76 3.28 58.02
C PRO A 873 -6.46 2.62 57.53
N GLY A 874 -6.55 1.92 56.40
CA GLY A 874 -5.46 1.21 55.74
C GLY A 874 -5.13 -0.16 56.35
N GLU A 875 -5.95 -0.69 57.27
CA GLU A 875 -5.71 -1.93 57.99
C GLU A 875 -7.02 -2.74 58.12
N SER A 876 -6.90 -4.02 58.46
CA SER A 876 -8.06 -4.90 58.64
C SER A 876 -8.98 -4.45 59.78
N ASN A 877 -10.30 -4.50 59.54
CA ASN A 877 -11.33 -4.27 60.57
C ASN A 877 -11.39 -5.40 61.61
N GLU A 878 -10.73 -6.54 61.35
CA GLU A 878 -10.75 -7.74 62.20
C GLU A 878 -9.82 -7.64 63.42
N GLY A 879 -10.08 -6.67 64.30
CA GLY A 879 -9.34 -6.45 65.55
C GLY A 879 -9.66 -7.41 66.71
N ALA A 880 -10.46 -8.47 66.52
CA ALA A 880 -10.77 -9.47 67.55
C ALA A 880 -10.77 -10.89 66.98
N ASP A 881 -9.78 -11.71 67.36
CA ASP A 881 -9.73 -13.15 67.04
C ASP A 881 -11.05 -13.82 67.48
N PRO A 882 -11.83 -14.44 66.57
CA PRO A 882 -13.09 -15.08 66.95
C PRO A 882 -12.90 -16.24 67.95
N CYS A 883 -11.69 -16.79 68.06
CA CYS A 883 -11.33 -17.76 69.10
C CYS A 883 -11.02 -17.11 70.47
N SER A 884 -10.87 -15.80 70.57
CA SER A 884 -10.53 -15.11 71.83
C SER A 884 -11.62 -15.27 72.90
N GLY A 885 -12.86 -15.51 72.49
CA GLY A 885 -13.99 -15.82 73.35
C GLY A 885 -14.04 -17.28 73.85
N ASP A 886 -13.26 -18.21 73.28
CA ASP A 886 -13.19 -19.62 73.69
C ASP A 886 -12.18 -19.76 74.83
N LEU A 887 -12.65 -19.47 76.04
CA LEU A 887 -11.83 -19.43 77.24
C LEU A 887 -11.47 -20.83 77.74
N ASP A 888 -12.21 -21.87 77.35
CA ASP A 888 -11.95 -23.25 77.77
C ASP A 888 -11.27 -24.14 76.70
N GLY A 889 -11.14 -23.62 75.48
CA GLY A 889 -10.37 -24.18 74.37
C GLY A 889 -11.07 -25.34 73.66
N ASP A 890 -12.41 -25.38 73.68
CA ASP A 890 -13.20 -26.46 73.09
C ASP A 890 -13.58 -26.24 71.62
N GLY A 891 -13.22 -25.08 71.06
CA GLY A 891 -13.48 -24.66 69.69
C GLY A 891 -14.86 -24.04 69.50
N THR A 892 -15.55 -23.66 70.57
CA THR A 892 -16.83 -22.94 70.51
C THR A 892 -16.89 -21.85 71.58
N VAL A 893 -17.35 -20.66 71.23
CA VAL A 893 -17.70 -19.61 72.21
C VAL A 893 -19.15 -19.83 72.63
N GLY A 894 -19.34 -20.24 73.89
CA GLY A 894 -20.65 -20.64 74.37
C GLY A 894 -20.94 -20.31 75.82
N VAL A 895 -21.92 -21.05 76.37
CA VAL A 895 -22.36 -20.87 77.76
C VAL A 895 -21.23 -21.14 78.74
N ASP A 896 -20.31 -22.05 78.41
CA ASP A 896 -19.25 -22.46 79.31
C ASP A 896 -18.15 -21.39 79.38
N ASP A 897 -17.86 -20.68 78.29
CA ASP A 897 -16.97 -19.51 78.26
C ASP A 897 -17.57 -18.31 78.97
N LEU A 898 -18.86 -18.04 78.75
CA LEU A 898 -19.60 -17.01 79.47
C LEU A 898 -19.53 -17.22 80.99
N LEU A 899 -19.67 -18.47 81.43
CA LEU A 899 -19.54 -18.83 82.84
C LEU A 899 -18.10 -18.70 83.34
N SER A 900 -17.12 -18.99 82.49
CA SER A 900 -15.68 -18.84 82.79
C SER A 900 -15.30 -17.37 82.97
N LEU A 901 -15.77 -16.49 82.08
CA LEU A 901 -15.56 -15.05 82.13
C LEU A 901 -16.17 -14.44 83.40
N ILE A 902 -17.42 -14.79 83.73
CA ILE A 902 -18.09 -14.32 84.95
C ILE A 902 -17.36 -14.83 86.22
N ALA A 903 -16.73 -16.00 86.18
CA ALA A 903 -16.04 -16.57 87.34
C ALA A 903 -14.77 -15.80 87.74
N VAL A 904 -14.13 -15.11 86.79
CA VAL A 904 -12.90 -14.34 86.99
C VAL A 904 -13.12 -12.81 86.98
N TRP A 905 -14.37 -12.37 87.11
CA TRP A 905 -14.74 -10.95 87.08
C TRP A 905 -13.85 -10.03 87.93
N GLY A 906 -13.30 -9.00 87.30
CA GLY A 906 -12.39 -8.02 87.91
C GLY A 906 -10.95 -8.51 88.09
N THR A 907 -10.54 -9.59 87.40
CA THR A 907 -9.13 -10.01 87.27
C THR A 907 -8.69 -9.95 85.80
N PRO A 908 -7.39 -10.02 85.50
CA PRO A 908 -6.91 -10.05 84.10
C PRO A 908 -7.08 -11.41 83.41
N ASP A 909 -7.67 -12.41 84.06
CA ASP A 909 -7.63 -13.81 83.57
C ASP A 909 -8.72 -14.12 82.53
N GLY A 910 -9.70 -13.25 82.33
CA GLY A 910 -10.72 -13.34 81.27
C GLY A 910 -10.91 -12.01 80.57
N ASP A 911 -9.80 -11.27 80.43
CA ASP A 911 -9.68 -9.99 79.76
C ASP A 911 -9.43 -10.27 78.28
N ILE A 912 -10.49 -10.21 77.48
CA ILE A 912 -10.49 -10.55 76.05
C ILE A 912 -10.38 -9.32 75.16
N ASP A 913 -10.70 -8.13 75.67
CA ASP A 913 -10.47 -6.86 74.96
C ASP A 913 -9.06 -6.28 75.23
N GLY A 914 -8.32 -6.82 76.21
CA GLY A 914 -6.93 -6.49 76.49
C GLY A 914 -6.72 -5.27 77.38
N ASP A 915 -7.76 -4.79 78.08
CA ASP A 915 -7.71 -3.59 78.91
C ASP A 915 -7.05 -3.79 80.31
N GLY A 916 -6.78 -5.05 80.67
CA GLY A 916 -6.17 -5.48 81.92
C GLY A 916 -7.15 -5.95 83.01
N THR A 917 -8.47 -5.98 82.77
CA THR A 917 -9.48 -6.39 83.75
C THR A 917 -10.79 -6.92 83.15
N THR A 918 -11.18 -8.15 83.48
CA THR A 918 -12.50 -8.70 83.11
C THR A 918 -13.67 -7.87 83.63
N GLY A 919 -14.45 -7.31 82.71
CA GLY A 919 -15.52 -6.36 82.95
C GLY A 919 -16.76 -6.56 82.07
N VAL A 920 -17.59 -5.52 82.01
CA VAL A 920 -18.84 -5.54 81.23
C VAL A 920 -18.54 -5.57 79.73
N ASP A 921 -17.45 -4.95 79.31
CA ASP A 921 -17.10 -4.82 77.91
C ASP A 921 -16.59 -6.17 77.36
N ASP A 922 -15.74 -6.89 78.12
CA ASP A 922 -15.41 -8.30 77.86
C ASP A 922 -16.63 -9.23 77.80
N LEU A 923 -17.63 -8.99 78.66
CA LEU A 923 -18.86 -9.78 78.66
C LEU A 923 -19.68 -9.57 77.38
N LEU A 924 -19.75 -8.33 76.92
CA LEU A 924 -20.46 -7.97 75.70
C LEU A 924 -19.72 -8.52 74.48
N LEU A 925 -18.39 -8.45 74.48
CA LEU A 925 -17.53 -8.99 73.44
C LEU A 925 -17.62 -10.53 73.38
N LEU A 926 -17.62 -11.23 74.50
CA LEU A 926 -17.81 -12.69 74.49
C LEU A 926 -19.17 -13.11 73.93
N ILE A 927 -20.23 -12.33 74.20
CA ILE A 927 -21.56 -12.60 73.67
C ILE A 927 -21.66 -12.31 72.18
N SER A 928 -20.93 -11.31 71.65
CA SER A 928 -20.91 -11.06 70.21
C SER A 928 -20.16 -12.17 69.45
N LEU A 929 -19.21 -12.84 70.09
CA LEU A 929 -18.45 -13.96 69.51
C LEU A 929 -19.15 -15.32 69.58
N TRP A 930 -20.42 -15.40 70.02
CA TRP A 930 -21.11 -16.66 70.32
C TRP A 930 -21.30 -17.58 69.10
N GLY A 931 -20.61 -18.72 69.05
CA GLY A 931 -20.65 -19.63 67.91
C GLY A 931 -19.50 -20.63 67.88
N ASP A 932 -19.40 -21.36 66.77
CA ASP A 932 -18.21 -22.17 66.49
C ASP A 932 -17.03 -21.22 66.17
N CYS A 933 -15.85 -21.56 66.66
CA CYS A 933 -14.61 -20.87 66.32
C CYS A 933 -14.05 -21.32 64.98
#